data_AF-A0A351I463-F1
#
_entry.id   AF-A0A351I463-F1
#
_cell.length_a   1.000
_cell.length_b   1.000
_cell.length_c   1.000
_cell.angle_alpha   90.00
_cell.angle_beta   90.00
_cell.angle_gamma   90.00
#
_symmetry.space_group_name_H-M   'P 1'
#
loop_
_entity.id
_entity.type
_entity.pdbx_description
1 polymer ?
#
loop_
_entity_poly.entity_id
_entity_poly.type
_entity_poly.pdbx_seq_one_letter_code
_entity_poly.pdbx_strand_id
1 'polypeptide(L)'
;MKIAVFASGEGTNLQALLDACADGRVRGELALVISNKEDAGALRRARRAGIEALMTPTASYPTPDEYSAYLAMECKNRSIGLICLAGFLMKIKPPLLKAFPGRILNIHPSLLPAFGGQGMYGRKVHEGALAAGVQVSGATVHVVDEEYDRGPIILQASVPVLPNDTPETLAARVRYQEHYLYPKAVALFCDGRVKIADKKVQLLPSPLEASPRVKRALISVSDKTGVVELAKGLHELGVEIVSTSGTAKTLSEAGIPIRPLDSMTGFPEILDGRVKTLHPHVHGAILLRRSDPKQAREAELFGLEPIDLVAVNLYPFAKTAAAASSAYDPAVIEKIDIGGVALIRAAAKNFEDVAVLTSPADYASALAELTASQARLCDSTRRKLALAAFRHTADYDGMIARAWCGEMRCDALRETFSPLLTTRLTKVQDLRYGENPHQKAALYANENGMSFTQLHGKELSYNNLLDASGTWEAVSDFEIPTAVVFKHVTPAGIGSGETIELAFERSWACDPLSAFGGALAFNRPVSRVLAELLFKRFVEVLVAPGYEPEALEIFKKKPNLRLLVRTKAPTHSLQLRSIGDEVLVTEPDRAVAGPDWKVVTKRAPTPVEEKALRFAWTAGKHVKSNAIVLAGPEQTVGIGAGQMSRVDSVHMSGVKYKLWRRDNPAPKALVLASDAFFPFRDGIDAAATLGISAVAQPGGSVKDAEVIAAADEHGLAMVFTGIRHFRH
;
A
#
# COMPACT_ATOMS: atom_id res chain seq x y z
N MET A 1 -7.36 42.27 7.33
CA MET A 1 -8.41 43.22 7.77
C MET A 1 -7.90 43.98 9.00
N LYS A 2 -8.08 45.31 9.11
CA LYS A 2 -7.69 46.06 10.32
C LYS A 2 -8.78 45.99 11.40
N ILE A 3 -8.38 45.78 12.64
CA ILE A 3 -9.25 45.57 13.79
C ILE A 3 -9.04 46.71 14.80
N ALA A 4 -10.13 47.28 15.30
CA ALA A 4 -10.11 48.14 16.48
C ALA A 4 -10.71 47.40 17.67
N VAL A 5 -10.10 47.51 18.86
CA VAL A 5 -10.64 46.96 20.11
C VAL A 5 -11.02 48.07 21.05
N PHE A 6 -12.28 48.08 21.50
CA PHE A 6 -12.74 49.02 22.51
C PHE A 6 -12.84 48.30 23.86
N ALA A 7 -12.22 48.84 24.91
CA ALA A 7 -12.17 48.17 26.20
C ALA A 7 -12.00 49.16 27.36
N SER A 8 -12.83 49.03 28.41
CA SER A 8 -12.82 49.92 29.58
C SER A 8 -12.23 49.28 30.85
N GLY A 9 -11.69 48.05 30.76
CA GLY A 9 -11.21 47.28 31.92
C GLY A 9 -9.76 46.77 31.77
N GLU A 10 -9.45 45.65 32.43
CA GLU A 10 -8.10 45.04 32.45
C GLU A 10 -7.58 44.57 31.08
N GLY A 11 -8.46 44.41 30.09
CA GLY A 11 -8.07 44.07 28.72
C GLY A 11 -7.62 42.62 28.53
N THR A 12 -8.14 41.66 29.30
CA THR A 12 -7.79 40.24 29.13
C THR A 12 -8.29 39.67 27.80
N ASN A 13 -9.48 40.06 27.34
CA ASN A 13 -9.99 39.73 26.01
C ASN A 13 -9.17 40.40 24.89
N LEU A 14 -8.64 41.61 25.12
CA LEU A 14 -7.67 42.23 24.20
C LEU A 14 -6.39 41.40 24.13
N GLN A 15 -5.87 40.89 25.26
CA GLN A 15 -4.70 40.02 25.25
C GLN A 15 -4.94 38.76 24.42
N ALA A 16 -6.09 38.10 24.61
CA ALA A 16 -6.44 36.91 23.83
C ALA A 16 -6.48 37.19 22.31
N LEU A 17 -6.94 38.38 21.90
CA LEU A 17 -6.91 38.80 20.50
C LEU A 17 -5.49 39.12 20.01
N LEU A 18 -4.66 39.77 20.81
CA LEU A 18 -3.25 40.02 20.49
C LEU A 18 -2.49 38.72 20.26
N ASP A 19 -2.65 37.76 21.17
CA ASP A 19 -1.99 36.45 21.10
C ASP A 19 -2.46 35.67 19.85
N ALA A 20 -3.77 35.71 19.54
CA ALA A 20 -4.34 35.05 18.38
C ALA A 20 -3.96 35.70 17.04
N CYS A 21 -3.70 37.00 17.01
CA CYS A 21 -3.13 37.67 15.84
C CYS A 21 -1.66 37.28 15.66
N ALA A 22 -0.88 37.20 16.75
CA ALA A 22 0.55 36.88 16.72
C ALA A 22 0.83 35.44 16.25
N ASP A 23 0.01 34.46 16.65
CA ASP A 23 0.16 33.06 16.24
C ASP A 23 -0.61 32.68 14.96
N GLY A 24 -1.27 33.66 14.32
CA GLY A 24 -1.97 33.49 13.05
C GLY A 24 -3.35 32.84 13.13
N ARG A 25 -3.90 32.57 14.33
CA ARG A 25 -5.30 32.14 14.49
C ARG A 25 -6.30 33.18 14.00
N VAL A 26 -5.96 34.47 14.10
CA VAL A 26 -6.73 35.60 13.54
C VAL A 26 -5.90 36.30 12.48
N ARG A 27 -6.35 36.24 11.22
CA ARG A 27 -5.68 36.90 10.08
C ARG A 27 -6.11 38.36 9.93
N GLY A 28 -5.98 39.09 11.03
CA GLY A 28 -6.29 40.49 11.14
C GLY A 28 -5.14 41.26 11.79
N GLU A 29 -5.09 42.56 11.52
CA GLU A 29 -4.12 43.48 12.09
C GLU A 29 -4.83 44.29 13.18
N LEU A 30 -4.46 44.10 14.45
CA LEU A 30 -4.90 44.97 15.54
C LEU A 30 -4.25 46.34 15.37
N ALA A 31 -5.00 47.31 14.87
CA ALA A 31 -4.48 48.62 14.48
C ALA A 31 -4.78 49.71 15.51
N LEU A 32 -5.78 49.51 16.38
CA LEU A 32 -6.25 50.54 17.29
C LEU A 32 -6.88 49.95 18.55
N VAL A 33 -6.55 50.52 19.71
CA VAL A 33 -7.27 50.26 20.97
C VAL A 33 -7.83 51.57 21.50
N ILE A 34 -9.14 51.61 21.77
CA ILE A 34 -9.81 52.79 22.35
C ILE A 34 -10.35 52.45 23.75
N SER A 35 -10.15 53.35 24.70
CA SER A 35 -10.78 53.32 26.01
C SER A 35 -11.38 54.67 26.36
N ASN A 36 -12.49 54.67 27.09
CA ASN A 36 -13.07 55.86 27.71
C ASN A 36 -12.55 56.13 29.13
N LYS A 37 -11.65 55.27 29.63
CA LYS A 37 -10.99 55.39 30.93
C LYS A 37 -9.49 55.47 30.77
N GLU A 38 -8.88 56.44 31.45
CA GLU A 38 -7.44 56.71 31.39
C GLU A 38 -6.59 55.61 32.01
N ASP A 39 -7.06 55.02 33.11
CA ASP A 39 -6.40 54.00 33.90
C ASP A 39 -6.64 52.56 33.41
N ALA A 40 -7.34 52.38 32.28
CA ALA A 40 -7.70 51.07 31.75
C ALA A 40 -6.46 50.19 31.46
N GLY A 41 -6.45 48.97 32.00
CA GLY A 41 -5.39 47.99 31.73
C GLY A 41 -5.25 47.63 30.25
N ALA A 42 -6.33 47.74 29.47
CA ALA A 42 -6.31 47.57 28.02
C ALA A 42 -5.36 48.55 27.31
N LEU A 43 -5.31 49.83 27.72
CA LEU A 43 -4.38 50.81 27.11
C LEU A 43 -2.92 50.46 27.42
N ARG A 44 -2.63 49.94 28.62
CA ARG A 44 -1.28 49.47 28.98
C ARG A 44 -0.86 48.27 28.12
N ARG A 45 -1.76 47.31 27.92
CA ARG A 45 -1.52 46.14 27.05
C ARG A 45 -1.27 46.54 25.60
N ALA A 46 -2.07 47.45 25.07
CA ALA A 46 -1.91 47.99 23.72
C ALA A 46 -0.53 48.61 23.50
N ARG A 47 -0.12 49.54 24.40
CA ARG A 47 1.20 50.19 24.35
C ARG A 47 2.34 49.17 24.43
N ARG A 48 2.23 48.16 25.31
CA ARG A 48 3.25 47.09 25.43
C ARG A 48 3.37 46.25 24.15
N ALA A 49 2.27 46.07 23.43
CA ALA A 49 2.23 45.35 22.16
C ALA A 49 2.54 46.23 20.94
N GLY A 50 2.88 47.52 21.13
CA GLY A 50 3.16 48.44 20.03
C GLY A 50 1.91 48.86 19.22
N ILE A 51 0.71 48.66 19.76
CA ILE A 51 -0.55 49.04 19.11
C ILE A 51 -0.94 50.46 19.54
N GLU A 52 -1.43 51.25 18.59
CA GLU A 52 -1.93 52.60 18.86
C GLU A 52 -3.07 52.57 19.89
N ALA A 53 -2.97 53.41 20.93
CA ALA A 53 -3.87 53.41 22.07
C ALA A 53 -4.44 54.82 22.31
N LEU A 54 -5.75 54.99 22.12
CA LEU A 54 -6.46 56.27 22.30
C LEU A 54 -7.29 56.27 23.59
N MET A 55 -7.06 57.29 24.41
CA MET A 55 -7.88 57.61 25.57
C MET A 55 -8.89 58.70 25.18
N THR A 56 -10.18 58.41 25.26
CA THR A 56 -11.25 59.28 24.77
C THR A 56 -12.33 59.43 25.85
N PRO A 57 -12.17 60.39 26.78
CA PRO A 57 -13.10 60.50 27.90
C PRO A 57 -14.45 61.00 27.41
N THR A 58 -15.52 60.31 27.82
CA THR A 58 -16.89 60.62 27.34
C THR A 58 -17.36 62.02 27.72
N ALA A 59 -16.83 62.58 28.81
CA ALA A 59 -17.14 63.93 29.27
C ALA A 59 -16.66 65.04 28.33
N SER A 60 -15.76 64.73 27.39
CA SER A 60 -15.28 65.70 26.38
C SER A 60 -16.26 65.94 25.24
N TYR A 61 -17.42 65.26 25.24
CA TYR A 61 -18.40 65.32 24.15
C TYR A 61 -19.77 65.75 24.69
N PRO A 62 -20.44 66.75 24.08
CA PRO A 62 -21.73 67.25 24.56
C PRO A 62 -22.85 66.19 24.56
N THR A 63 -22.82 65.26 23.60
CA THR A 63 -23.81 64.19 23.48
C THR A 63 -23.19 62.81 23.23
N PRO A 64 -23.86 61.71 23.62
CA PRO A 64 -23.42 60.35 23.28
C PRO A 64 -23.32 60.06 21.78
N ASP A 65 -24.12 60.74 20.97
CA ASP A 65 -24.13 60.61 19.52
C ASP A 65 -22.88 61.26 18.91
N GLU A 66 -22.48 62.44 19.37
CA GLU A 66 -21.22 63.07 18.99
C GLU A 66 -20.00 62.23 19.39
N TYR A 67 -20.03 61.60 20.58
CA TYR A 67 -18.97 60.67 20.97
C TYR A 67 -18.89 59.47 20.00
N SER A 68 -20.02 58.86 19.65
CA SER A 68 -20.04 57.75 18.69
C SER A 68 -19.63 58.19 17.27
N ALA A 69 -19.96 59.42 16.87
CA ALA A 69 -19.53 60.00 15.59
C ALA A 69 -18.01 60.20 15.57
N TYR A 70 -17.43 60.66 16.68
CA TYR A 70 -15.98 60.77 16.84
C TYR A 70 -15.29 59.40 16.76
N LEU A 71 -15.78 58.39 17.48
CA LEU A 71 -15.25 57.02 17.39
C LEU A 71 -15.31 56.48 15.95
N ALA A 72 -16.40 56.77 15.23
CA ALA A 72 -16.56 56.36 13.84
C ALA A 72 -15.52 57.04 12.93
N MET A 73 -15.25 58.32 13.16
CA MET A 73 -14.22 59.08 12.44
C MET A 73 -12.83 58.49 12.70
N GLU A 74 -12.44 58.26 13.96
CA GLU A 74 -11.13 57.69 14.31
C GLU A 74 -10.92 56.30 13.68
N CYS A 75 -11.95 55.46 13.67
CA CYS A 75 -11.90 54.15 13.01
C CYS A 75 -11.83 54.26 11.49
N LYS A 76 -12.55 55.21 10.86
CA LYS A 76 -12.48 55.44 9.41
C LYS A 76 -11.11 55.95 8.97
N ASN A 77 -10.54 56.91 9.70
CA ASN A 77 -9.22 57.48 9.40
C ASN A 77 -8.11 56.41 9.39
N ARG A 78 -8.27 55.34 10.17
CA ARG A 78 -7.34 54.19 10.23
C ARG A 78 -7.75 53.01 9.35
N SER A 79 -8.76 53.18 8.51
CA SER A 79 -9.28 52.12 7.63
C SER A 79 -9.64 50.83 8.40
N ILE A 80 -10.24 50.98 9.59
CA ILE A 80 -10.69 49.84 10.39
C ILE A 80 -11.76 49.08 9.61
N GLY A 81 -11.63 47.75 9.59
CA GLY A 81 -12.56 46.83 8.94
C GLY A 81 -13.55 46.19 9.91
N LEU A 82 -13.16 45.99 11.17
CA LEU A 82 -13.94 45.34 12.22
C LEU A 82 -13.70 46.01 13.59
N ILE A 83 -14.76 46.20 14.38
CA ILE A 83 -14.69 46.74 15.74
C ILE A 83 -15.05 45.63 16.74
N CYS A 84 -14.23 45.45 17.76
CA CYS A 84 -14.38 44.44 18.80
C CYS A 84 -14.56 45.11 20.17
N LEU A 85 -15.76 45.06 20.74
CA LEU A 85 -16.04 45.49 22.12
C LEU A 85 -15.58 44.40 23.09
N ALA A 86 -14.51 44.65 23.84
CA ALA A 86 -13.89 43.71 24.78
C ALA A 86 -14.10 44.20 26.22
N GLY A 87 -15.36 44.31 26.64
CA GLY A 87 -15.75 44.95 27.90
C GLY A 87 -15.78 46.48 27.81
N PHE A 88 -16.29 47.02 26.70
CA PHE A 88 -16.54 48.45 26.53
C PHE A 88 -17.90 48.80 27.11
N LEU A 89 -17.94 49.49 28.26
CA LEU A 89 -19.14 49.65 29.08
C LEU A 89 -20.10 50.76 28.59
N MET A 90 -20.03 51.11 27.32
CA MET A 90 -20.80 52.20 26.72
C MET A 90 -21.76 51.68 25.65
N LYS A 91 -22.99 52.20 25.64
CA LYS A 91 -23.93 51.90 24.55
C LYS A 91 -23.45 52.58 23.26
N ILE A 92 -23.25 51.80 22.21
CA ILE A 92 -22.93 52.34 20.90
C ILE A 92 -24.17 53.02 20.30
N LYS A 93 -23.99 54.22 19.74
CA LYS A 93 -25.07 55.04 19.17
C LYS A 93 -25.11 54.97 17.64
N PRO A 94 -26.22 55.42 17.00
CA PRO A 94 -26.42 55.28 15.55
C PRO A 94 -25.26 55.74 14.65
N PRO A 95 -24.50 56.82 14.97
CA PRO A 95 -23.38 57.23 14.10
C PRO A 95 -22.32 56.15 13.86
N LEU A 96 -21.97 55.37 14.90
CA LEU A 96 -20.98 54.29 14.77
C LEU A 96 -21.59 53.03 14.13
N LEU A 97 -22.81 52.66 14.53
CA LEU A 97 -23.53 51.51 13.96
C LEU A 97 -23.71 51.66 12.44
N LYS A 98 -24.09 52.87 11.98
CA LYS A 98 -24.26 53.18 10.55
C LYS A 98 -22.93 53.18 9.79
N ALA A 99 -21.82 53.54 10.44
CA ALA A 99 -20.50 53.51 9.83
C ALA A 99 -19.94 52.08 9.67
N PHE A 100 -20.32 51.16 10.55
CA PHE A 100 -19.84 49.77 10.59
C PHE A 100 -21.00 48.75 10.62
N PRO A 101 -21.89 48.76 9.62
CA PRO A 101 -23.07 47.90 9.63
C PRO A 101 -22.65 46.43 9.66
N GLY A 102 -23.11 45.69 10.68
CA GLY A 102 -22.79 44.28 10.87
C GLY A 102 -21.32 43.97 11.21
N ARG A 103 -20.50 44.99 11.49
CA ARG A 103 -19.04 44.86 11.70
C ARG A 103 -18.58 45.36 13.08
N ILE A 104 -19.49 45.37 14.04
CA ILE A 104 -19.19 45.63 15.45
C ILE A 104 -19.58 44.38 16.23
N LEU A 105 -18.60 43.77 16.90
CA LEU A 105 -18.79 42.56 17.70
C LEU A 105 -18.70 42.91 19.17
N ASN A 106 -19.52 42.24 19.98
CA ASN A 106 -19.43 42.29 21.42
C ASN A 106 -19.34 40.86 21.97
N ILE A 107 -18.56 40.70 23.03
CA ILE A 107 -18.55 39.48 23.83
C ILE A 107 -19.25 39.74 25.15
N HIS A 108 -20.22 38.87 25.46
CA HIS A 108 -21.04 38.95 26.66
C HIS A 108 -20.86 37.69 27.53
N PRO A 109 -20.68 37.82 28.85
CA PRO A 109 -20.32 36.70 29.73
C PRO A 109 -21.54 35.87 30.18
N SER A 110 -22.48 35.60 29.27
CA SER A 110 -23.58 34.64 29.43
C SER A 110 -23.99 34.01 28.09
N LEU A 111 -24.91 33.04 28.13
CA LEU A 111 -25.60 32.53 26.95
C LEU A 111 -26.81 33.42 26.63
N LEU A 112 -26.63 34.42 25.76
CA LEU A 112 -27.71 35.32 25.35
C LEU A 112 -28.88 34.54 24.71
N PRO A 113 -30.14 34.97 24.96
CA PRO A 113 -30.54 36.22 25.62
C PRO A 113 -30.54 36.18 27.17
N ALA A 114 -30.22 35.05 27.80
CA ALA A 114 -30.24 34.94 29.26
C ALA A 114 -29.17 35.85 29.90
N PHE A 115 -29.55 36.59 30.94
CA PHE A 115 -28.66 37.51 31.66
C PHE A 115 -27.95 38.55 30.76
N GLY A 116 -28.58 38.92 29.63
CA GLY A 116 -28.22 40.09 28.82
C GLY A 116 -29.04 41.32 29.18
N GLY A 117 -28.70 42.46 28.58
CA GLY A 117 -29.45 43.71 28.74
C GLY A 117 -28.75 44.75 29.61
N GLN A 118 -29.39 45.93 29.71
CA GLN A 118 -28.81 47.06 30.43
C GLN A 118 -28.52 46.71 31.90
N GLY A 119 -27.28 46.95 32.33
CA GLY A 119 -26.85 46.70 33.71
C GLY A 119 -26.33 45.29 33.98
N MET A 120 -26.48 44.35 33.04
CA MET A 120 -26.00 42.98 33.16
C MET A 120 -24.59 42.84 32.57
N TYR A 121 -23.57 43.37 33.25
CA TYR A 121 -22.17 43.26 32.81
C TYR A 121 -21.24 42.89 33.98
N GLY A 122 -20.09 42.31 33.66
CA GLY A 122 -19.09 41.92 34.63
C GLY A 122 -19.66 40.97 35.70
N ARG A 123 -19.35 41.24 36.97
CA ARG A 123 -19.74 40.39 38.12
C ARG A 123 -21.25 40.13 38.20
N LYS A 124 -22.09 41.12 37.87
CA LYS A 124 -23.55 41.06 38.00
C LYS A 124 -24.18 39.93 37.18
N VAL A 125 -23.56 39.56 36.06
CA VAL A 125 -24.03 38.47 35.20
C VAL A 125 -23.90 37.12 35.92
N HIS A 126 -22.77 36.90 36.58
CA HIS A 126 -22.50 35.67 37.31
C HIS A 126 -23.31 35.59 38.61
N GLU A 127 -23.49 36.71 39.31
CA GLU A 127 -24.41 36.80 40.46
C GLU A 127 -25.85 36.46 40.05
N GLY A 128 -26.33 37.02 38.93
CA GLY A 128 -27.65 36.72 38.39
C GLY A 128 -27.83 35.25 38.01
N ALA A 129 -26.82 34.64 37.39
CA ALA A 129 -26.85 33.22 37.03
C ALA A 129 -26.94 32.31 38.26
N LEU A 130 -26.13 32.58 39.30
CA LEU A 130 -26.13 31.82 40.54
C LEU A 130 -27.45 31.99 41.31
N ALA A 131 -27.95 33.23 41.41
CA ALA A 131 -29.22 33.52 42.08
C ALA A 131 -30.42 32.85 41.39
N ALA A 132 -30.37 32.69 40.07
CA ALA A 132 -31.39 32.00 39.30
C ALA A 132 -31.28 30.46 39.35
N GLY A 133 -30.21 29.90 39.92
CA GLY A 133 -30.02 28.45 40.05
C GLY A 133 -29.81 27.72 38.72
N VAL A 134 -29.37 28.41 37.66
CA VAL A 134 -29.15 27.78 36.35
C VAL A 134 -28.01 26.78 36.42
N GLN A 135 -28.13 25.66 35.71
CA GLN A 135 -27.11 24.60 35.66
C GLN A 135 -26.03 24.88 34.61
N VAL A 136 -26.28 25.83 33.70
CA VAL A 136 -25.40 26.17 32.58
C VAL A 136 -25.35 27.68 32.42
N SER A 137 -24.12 28.20 32.25
CA SER A 137 -23.84 29.57 31.83
C SER A 137 -22.88 29.52 30.64
N GLY A 138 -22.22 30.63 30.28
CA GLY A 138 -21.30 30.63 29.14
C GLY A 138 -20.87 32.00 28.69
N ALA A 139 -20.41 32.09 27.45
CA ALA A 139 -20.10 33.33 26.77
C ALA A 139 -20.79 33.35 25.40
N THR A 140 -21.16 34.55 24.95
CA THR A 140 -21.76 34.78 23.63
C THR A 140 -20.98 35.87 22.90
N VAL A 141 -20.58 35.61 21.66
CA VAL A 141 -20.14 36.66 20.73
C VAL A 141 -21.28 36.96 19.78
N HIS A 142 -21.70 38.22 19.72
CA HIS A 142 -22.80 38.66 18.86
C HIS A 142 -22.44 39.96 18.13
N VAL A 143 -23.17 40.24 17.06
CA VAL A 143 -23.11 41.52 16.36
C VAL A 143 -23.87 42.55 17.20
N VAL A 144 -23.32 43.75 17.35
CA VAL A 144 -23.95 44.85 18.08
C VAL A 144 -25.03 45.51 17.22
N ASP A 145 -26.19 45.76 17.81
CA ASP A 145 -27.26 46.57 17.23
C ASP A 145 -27.67 47.72 18.19
N GLU A 146 -28.82 48.35 17.96
CA GLU A 146 -29.31 49.47 18.78
C GLU A 146 -29.81 49.03 20.17
N GLU A 147 -30.04 47.73 20.38
CA GLU A 147 -30.50 47.16 21.64
C GLU A 147 -29.32 46.51 22.40
N TYR A 148 -29.42 46.43 23.73
CA TYR A 148 -28.39 45.74 24.50
C TYR A 148 -28.51 44.23 24.27
N ASP A 149 -27.41 43.63 23.81
CA ASP A 149 -27.20 42.17 23.76
C ASP A 149 -28.27 41.39 22.98
N ARG A 150 -28.84 42.02 21.93
CA ARG A 150 -29.94 41.45 21.12
C ARG A 150 -29.62 41.25 19.66
N GLY A 151 -28.45 41.68 19.21
CA GLY A 151 -28.05 41.47 17.84
C GLY A 151 -27.73 40.01 17.52
N PRO A 152 -27.55 39.68 16.22
CA PRO A 152 -27.35 38.31 15.76
C PRO A 152 -26.16 37.62 16.43
N ILE A 153 -26.40 36.43 16.99
CA ILE A 153 -25.39 35.61 17.66
C ILE A 153 -24.45 34.95 16.64
N ILE A 154 -23.14 35.17 16.78
CA ILE A 154 -22.11 34.58 15.92
C ILE A 154 -21.67 33.22 16.47
N LEU A 155 -21.27 33.17 17.74
CA LEU A 155 -20.83 31.96 18.43
C LEU A 155 -21.26 32.00 19.91
N GLN A 156 -21.47 30.82 20.50
CA GLN A 156 -21.69 30.63 21.93
C GLN A 156 -20.86 29.46 22.44
N ALA A 157 -20.42 29.54 23.69
CA ALA A 157 -19.77 28.45 24.40
C ALA A 157 -20.35 28.35 25.81
N SER A 158 -20.74 27.14 26.22
CA SER A 158 -21.33 26.87 27.52
C SER A 158 -20.30 26.43 28.56
N VAL A 159 -20.56 26.74 29.82
CA VAL A 159 -19.85 26.17 30.98
C VAL A 159 -20.86 25.67 32.00
N PRO A 160 -20.56 24.57 32.72
CA PRO A 160 -21.41 24.13 33.83
C PRO A 160 -21.32 25.13 34.99
N VAL A 161 -22.44 25.31 35.68
CA VAL A 161 -22.50 25.97 37.00
C VAL A 161 -22.50 24.87 38.06
N LEU A 162 -21.47 24.85 38.91
CA LEU A 162 -21.31 23.81 39.93
C LEU A 162 -21.98 24.22 41.25
N PRO A 163 -22.37 23.25 42.11
CA PRO A 163 -23.11 23.52 43.35
C PRO A 163 -22.46 24.52 44.32
N ASN A 164 -21.12 24.63 44.33
CA ASN A 164 -20.37 25.48 45.25
C ASN A 164 -19.73 26.69 44.56
N ASP A 165 -20.23 27.08 43.40
CA ASP A 165 -19.67 28.20 42.65
C ASP A 165 -19.94 29.55 43.34
N THR A 166 -18.88 30.35 43.45
CA THR A 166 -18.97 31.79 43.70
C THR A 166 -18.98 32.57 42.38
N PRO A 167 -19.44 33.84 42.35
CA PRO A 167 -19.37 34.67 41.15
C PRO A 167 -17.98 34.71 40.51
N GLU A 168 -16.91 34.68 41.30
CA GLU A 168 -15.52 34.69 40.84
C GLU A 168 -15.12 33.38 40.15
N THR A 169 -15.46 32.24 40.75
CA THR A 169 -15.15 30.91 40.18
C THR A 169 -15.91 30.67 38.87
N LEU A 170 -17.19 31.08 38.81
CA LEU A 170 -17.98 31.06 37.58
C LEU A 170 -17.41 32.04 36.54
N ALA A 171 -17.06 33.26 36.95
CA ALA A 171 -16.44 34.24 36.06
C ALA A 171 -15.11 33.75 35.49
N ALA A 172 -14.30 33.01 36.25
CA ALA A 172 -13.03 32.45 35.77
C ALA A 172 -13.26 31.41 34.67
N ARG A 173 -14.22 30.49 34.86
CA ARG A 173 -14.60 29.50 33.82
C ARG A 173 -15.20 30.15 32.58
N VAL A 174 -16.10 31.12 32.75
CA VAL A 174 -16.69 31.86 31.62
C VAL A 174 -15.59 32.60 30.85
N ARG A 175 -14.67 33.26 31.55
CA ARG A 175 -13.56 34.00 30.93
C ARG A 175 -12.60 33.13 30.13
N TYR A 176 -12.36 31.89 30.57
CA TYR A 176 -11.62 30.92 29.77
C TYR A 176 -12.31 30.68 28.43
N GLN A 177 -13.65 30.54 28.43
CA GLN A 177 -14.42 30.45 27.18
C GLN A 177 -14.38 31.76 26.40
N GLU A 178 -14.41 32.92 27.04
CA GLU A 178 -14.29 34.22 26.34
C GLU A 178 -12.98 34.33 25.54
N HIS A 179 -11.85 33.94 26.16
CA HIS A 179 -10.52 33.97 25.54
C HIS A 179 -10.40 33.02 24.34
N TYR A 180 -11.19 31.96 24.29
CA TYR A 180 -11.27 31.06 23.16
C TYR A 180 -12.27 31.54 22.09
N LEU A 181 -13.47 31.91 22.52
CA LEU A 181 -14.60 32.21 21.66
C LEU A 181 -14.41 33.52 20.89
N TYR A 182 -13.82 34.52 21.53
CA TYR A 182 -13.72 35.84 20.93
C TYR A 182 -12.77 35.88 19.73
N PRO A 183 -11.52 35.38 19.83
CA PRO A 183 -10.64 35.30 18.68
C PRO A 183 -11.20 34.43 17.55
N LYS A 184 -11.91 33.34 17.88
CA LYS A 184 -12.55 32.48 16.88
C LYS A 184 -13.62 33.25 16.08
N ALA A 185 -14.47 34.03 16.74
CA ALA A 185 -15.46 34.86 16.06
C ALA A 185 -14.80 35.93 15.19
N VAL A 186 -13.76 36.60 15.69
CA VAL A 186 -13.00 37.60 14.93
C VAL A 186 -12.32 36.99 13.70
N ALA A 187 -11.77 35.78 13.82
CA ALA A 187 -11.17 35.05 12.69
C ALA A 187 -12.18 34.79 11.58
N LEU A 188 -13.42 34.40 11.92
CA LEU A 188 -14.49 34.18 10.94
C LEU A 188 -14.77 35.45 10.12
N PHE A 189 -14.75 36.62 10.74
CA PHE A 189 -14.91 37.90 10.04
C PHE A 189 -13.70 38.25 9.16
N CYS A 190 -12.49 38.10 9.70
CA CYS A 190 -11.25 38.36 8.95
C CYS A 190 -11.13 37.47 7.71
N ASP A 191 -11.65 36.25 7.80
CA ASP A 191 -11.66 35.25 6.72
C ASP A 191 -12.83 35.42 5.75
N GLY A 192 -13.71 36.41 5.95
CA GLY A 192 -14.89 36.63 5.10
C GLY A 192 -15.95 35.53 5.22
N ARG A 193 -15.96 34.79 6.34
CA ARG A 193 -16.81 33.62 6.55
C ARG A 193 -18.14 33.92 7.24
N VAL A 194 -18.41 35.18 7.58
CA VAL A 194 -19.66 35.56 8.23
C VAL A 194 -20.53 36.31 7.24
N LYS A 195 -21.69 35.74 6.91
CA LYS A 195 -22.75 36.42 6.16
C LYS A 195 -23.92 36.69 7.10
N ILE A 196 -24.33 37.95 7.22
CA ILE A 196 -25.47 38.37 8.03
C ILE A 196 -26.59 38.77 7.09
N ALA A 197 -27.75 38.11 7.21
CA ALA A 197 -28.96 38.43 6.46
C ALA A 197 -30.18 38.20 7.35
N ASP A 198 -31.15 39.14 7.37
CA ASP A 198 -32.41 39.03 8.12
C ASP A 198 -32.24 38.64 9.60
N LYS A 199 -31.29 39.26 10.30
CA LYS A 199 -30.88 38.96 11.69
C LYS A 199 -30.38 37.51 11.91
N LYS A 200 -30.10 36.76 10.85
CA LYS A 200 -29.50 35.43 10.91
C LYS A 200 -28.03 35.49 10.51
N VAL A 201 -27.22 34.70 11.21
CA VAL A 201 -25.81 34.50 10.89
C VAL A 201 -25.67 33.21 10.11
N GLN A 202 -25.09 33.29 8.92
CA GLN A 202 -24.66 32.14 8.14
C GLN A 202 -23.14 32.11 8.13
N LEU A 203 -22.57 31.00 8.59
CA LEU A 203 -21.14 30.74 8.48
C LEU A 203 -20.85 30.10 7.12
N LEU A 204 -20.05 30.77 6.31
CA LEU A 204 -19.59 30.29 5.03
C LEU A 204 -18.40 29.32 5.24
N PRO A 205 -18.26 28.30 4.37
CA PRO A 205 -17.08 27.45 4.36
C PRO A 205 -15.81 28.28 4.16
N SER A 206 -14.69 27.80 4.70
CA SER A 206 -13.41 28.50 4.57
C SER A 206 -13.01 28.58 3.09
N PRO A 207 -12.70 29.78 2.54
CA PRO A 207 -12.27 29.92 1.15
C PRO A 207 -10.87 29.34 0.86
N LEU A 208 -10.21 28.70 1.83
CA LEU A 208 -8.80 28.27 1.76
C LEU A 208 -8.51 26.79 2.06
N GLU A 209 -9.51 25.92 2.18
CA GLU A 209 -9.23 24.49 2.42
C GLU A 209 -9.69 23.61 1.25
N ALA A 210 -8.80 23.49 0.25
CA ALA A 210 -8.80 22.34 -0.66
C ALA A 210 -7.97 21.16 -0.12
N SER A 211 -7.21 21.36 0.98
CA SER A 211 -6.50 20.30 1.70
C SER A 211 -6.22 20.74 3.15
N PRO A 212 -6.56 19.97 4.19
CA PRO A 212 -6.31 20.38 5.56
C PRO A 212 -4.80 20.37 5.89
N ARG A 213 -4.36 21.37 6.66
CA ARG A 213 -3.01 21.40 7.23
C ARG A 213 -2.92 20.37 8.34
N VAL A 214 -1.85 19.57 8.36
CA VAL A 214 -1.52 18.67 9.45
C VAL A 214 -1.13 19.51 10.67
N LYS A 215 -1.95 19.45 11.72
CA LYS A 215 -1.74 20.10 13.03
C LYS A 215 -1.47 19.07 14.11
N ARG A 216 -2.01 17.87 13.99
CA ARG A 216 -1.87 16.78 14.96
C ARG A 216 -1.60 15.44 14.27
N ALA A 217 -0.56 14.75 14.72
CA ALA A 217 -0.20 13.43 14.27
C ALA A 217 -0.30 12.39 15.40
N LEU A 218 -1.04 11.32 15.19
CA LEU A 218 -1.04 10.14 16.06
C LEU A 218 0.00 9.13 15.55
N ILE A 219 1.02 8.84 16.36
CA ILE A 219 2.09 7.89 16.01
C ILE A 219 2.05 6.71 16.98
N SER A 220 1.75 5.52 16.47
CA SER A 220 1.70 4.27 17.24
C SER A 220 2.24 3.12 16.38
N VAL A 221 3.53 2.85 16.48
CA VAL A 221 4.26 1.92 15.59
C VAL A 221 4.90 0.78 16.36
N SER A 222 4.90 -0.43 15.81
CA SER A 222 5.69 -1.56 16.31
C SER A 222 7.14 -1.49 15.85
N ASP A 223 7.37 -1.43 14.53
CA ASP A 223 8.68 -1.17 13.92
C ASP A 223 9.05 0.32 14.08
N LYS A 224 10.20 0.56 14.71
CA LYS A 224 10.69 1.90 15.05
C LYS A 224 11.61 2.50 13.98
N THR A 225 11.87 1.77 12.90
CA THR A 225 12.66 2.28 11.76
C THR A 225 12.13 3.64 11.29
N GLY A 226 12.98 4.67 11.28
CA GLY A 226 12.67 6.01 10.74
C GLY A 226 11.66 6.85 11.54
N VAL A 227 11.16 6.36 12.68
CA VAL A 227 10.07 7.07 13.40
C VAL A 227 10.54 8.36 14.07
N VAL A 228 11.80 8.41 14.50
CA VAL A 228 12.39 9.58 15.16
C VAL A 228 12.54 10.72 14.16
N GLU A 229 13.02 10.42 12.95
CA GLU A 229 13.17 11.37 11.85
C GLU A 229 11.82 11.94 11.41
N LEU A 230 10.81 11.07 11.26
CA LEU A 230 9.44 11.49 10.96
C LEU A 230 8.92 12.45 12.04
N ALA A 231 9.02 12.06 13.31
CA ALA A 231 8.51 12.83 14.43
C ALA A 231 9.24 14.19 14.57
N LYS A 232 10.57 14.23 14.40
CA LYS A 232 11.33 15.48 14.40
C LYS A 232 10.85 16.43 13.30
N GLY A 233 10.75 15.94 12.06
CA GLY A 233 10.29 16.75 10.95
C GLY A 233 8.87 17.27 11.12
N LEU A 234 7.96 16.46 11.66
CA LEU A 234 6.60 16.90 12.00
C LEU A 234 6.62 17.98 13.09
N HIS A 235 7.43 17.80 14.13
CA HIS A 235 7.55 18.77 15.22
C HIS A 235 8.10 20.13 14.73
N GLU A 236 9.11 20.12 13.87
CA GLU A 236 9.68 21.32 13.24
C GLU A 236 8.65 22.10 12.39
N LEU A 237 7.66 21.41 11.84
CA LEU A 237 6.53 22.01 11.12
C LEU A 237 5.40 22.52 12.04
N GLY A 238 5.58 22.41 13.36
CA GLY A 238 4.61 22.81 14.38
C GLY A 238 3.46 21.82 14.57
N VAL A 239 3.66 20.55 14.21
CA VAL A 239 2.66 19.48 14.41
C VAL A 239 2.75 18.96 15.84
N GLU A 240 1.61 18.89 16.53
CA GLU A 240 1.46 18.22 17.82
C GLU A 240 1.54 16.70 17.64
N ILE A 241 2.41 16.03 18.40
CA ILE A 241 2.58 14.58 18.33
C ILE A 241 1.86 13.93 19.49
N VAL A 242 0.92 13.05 19.18
CA VAL A 242 0.21 12.18 20.11
C VAL A 242 0.73 10.76 19.94
N SER A 243 1.02 10.05 21.04
CA SER A 243 1.60 8.70 20.95
C SER A 243 1.20 7.78 22.09
N THR A 244 1.31 6.47 21.86
CA THR A 244 1.04 5.40 22.84
C THR A 244 2.32 5.01 23.59
N SER A 245 2.19 4.44 24.78
CA SER A 245 3.27 4.17 25.76
C SER A 245 4.62 3.74 25.16
N GLY A 246 4.64 2.67 24.35
CA GLY A 246 5.88 2.14 23.76
C GLY A 246 6.55 3.04 22.70
N THR A 247 5.76 3.74 21.88
CA THR A 247 6.30 4.69 20.89
C THR A 247 6.65 6.03 21.54
N ALA A 248 5.85 6.47 22.52
CA ALA A 248 6.08 7.68 23.29
C ALA A 248 7.44 7.64 23.97
N LYS A 249 7.82 6.51 24.59
CA LYS A 249 9.14 6.33 25.21
C LYS A 249 10.29 6.61 24.23
N THR A 250 10.30 5.95 23.07
CA THR A 250 11.35 6.13 22.05
C THR A 250 11.47 7.57 21.58
N LEU A 251 10.34 8.25 21.39
CA LEU A 251 10.31 9.63 20.90
C LEU A 251 10.71 10.64 22.00
N SER A 252 10.33 10.39 23.26
CA SER A 252 10.74 11.22 24.40
C SER A 252 12.24 11.11 24.69
N GLU A 253 12.82 9.91 24.56
CA GLU A 253 14.27 9.70 24.67
C GLU A 253 15.05 10.48 23.59
N ALA A 254 14.41 10.76 22.44
CA ALA A 254 14.96 11.59 21.38
C ALA A 254 14.72 13.11 21.56
N GLY A 255 14.15 13.53 22.71
CA GLY A 255 13.90 14.92 23.06
C GLY A 255 12.69 15.57 22.38
N ILE A 256 11.78 14.76 21.81
CA ILE A 256 10.62 15.26 21.07
C ILE A 256 9.46 15.47 22.05
N PRO A 257 8.80 16.65 22.07
CA PRO A 257 7.61 16.87 22.89
C PRO A 257 6.44 16.00 22.41
N ILE A 258 5.82 15.28 23.34
CA ILE A 258 4.73 14.34 23.05
C ILE A 258 3.59 14.59 24.02
N ARG A 259 2.37 14.55 23.49
CA ARG A 259 1.16 14.40 24.29
C ARG A 259 0.83 12.92 24.44
N PRO A 260 0.82 12.37 25.66
CA PRO A 260 0.33 11.02 25.91
C PRO A 260 -1.12 10.85 25.45
N LEU A 261 -1.44 9.72 24.79
CA LEU A 261 -2.79 9.48 24.26
C LEU A 261 -3.87 9.43 25.34
N ASP A 262 -3.55 8.92 26.52
CA ASP A 262 -4.45 8.87 27.69
C ASP A 262 -4.90 10.27 28.13
N SER A 263 -4.06 11.30 27.99
CA SER A 263 -4.42 12.70 28.24
C SER A 263 -5.45 13.27 27.24
N MET A 264 -5.57 12.67 26.06
CA MET A 264 -6.57 13.03 25.04
C MET A 264 -7.89 12.30 25.28
N THR A 265 -7.84 11.08 25.82
CA THR A 265 -9.01 10.23 26.01
C THR A 265 -9.61 10.31 27.43
N GLY A 266 -8.80 10.70 28.42
CA GLY A 266 -9.14 10.57 29.84
C GLY A 266 -9.18 9.12 30.34
N PHE A 267 -8.72 8.15 29.54
CA PHE A 267 -8.82 6.72 29.83
C PHE A 267 -7.44 6.02 29.75
N PRO A 268 -7.05 5.23 30.76
CA PRO A 268 -5.75 4.58 30.78
C PRO A 268 -5.67 3.37 29.83
N GLU A 269 -4.46 2.91 29.55
CA GLU A 269 -4.21 1.62 28.91
C GLU A 269 -4.60 0.47 29.84
N ILE A 270 -5.43 -0.48 29.37
CA ILE A 270 -5.90 -1.64 30.15
C ILE A 270 -5.68 -2.96 29.40
N LEU A 271 -5.84 -4.09 30.11
CA LEU A 271 -5.74 -5.46 29.57
C LEU A 271 -4.40 -5.69 28.85
N ASP A 272 -3.30 -5.35 29.53
CA ASP A 272 -1.92 -5.48 29.04
C ASP A 272 -1.69 -4.85 27.65
N GLY A 273 -2.38 -3.74 27.39
CA GLY A 273 -2.22 -2.95 26.17
C GLY A 273 -3.11 -3.36 25.00
N ARG A 274 -4.00 -4.34 25.21
CA ARG A 274 -5.02 -4.74 24.22
C ARG A 274 -6.03 -3.62 23.96
N VAL A 275 -6.33 -2.79 24.96
CA VAL A 275 -7.28 -1.68 24.85
C VAL A 275 -6.60 -0.38 25.28
N LYS A 276 -6.11 0.36 24.28
CA LYS A 276 -5.46 1.67 24.46
C LYS A 276 -5.92 2.75 23.47
N THR A 277 -6.24 2.36 22.24
CA THR A 277 -6.65 3.30 21.17
C THR A 277 -8.12 3.17 20.78
N LEU A 278 -8.79 2.10 21.22
CA LEU A 278 -10.19 1.78 20.93
C LEU A 278 -11.13 2.67 21.75
N HIS A 279 -11.11 3.97 21.49
CA HIS A 279 -11.88 4.97 22.23
C HIS A 279 -12.57 5.98 21.29
N PRO A 280 -13.81 6.43 21.58
CA PRO A 280 -14.52 7.39 20.74
C PRO A 280 -13.78 8.71 20.52
N HIS A 281 -13.01 9.20 21.51
CA HIS A 281 -12.23 10.43 21.32
C HIS A 281 -11.11 10.27 20.28
N VAL A 282 -10.54 9.07 20.14
CA VAL A 282 -9.51 8.79 19.13
C VAL A 282 -10.15 8.57 17.77
N HIS A 283 -11.10 7.64 17.68
CA HIS A 283 -11.72 7.31 16.40
C HIS A 283 -12.64 8.43 15.89
N GLY A 284 -13.31 9.17 16.76
CA GLY A 284 -14.07 10.36 16.41
C GLY A 284 -13.17 11.48 15.88
N ALA A 285 -12.01 11.70 16.49
CA ALA A 285 -11.00 12.66 16.01
C ALA A 285 -10.44 12.30 14.61
N ILE A 286 -10.38 11.01 14.28
CA ILE A 286 -9.92 10.52 12.97
C ILE A 286 -11.06 10.51 11.93
N LEU A 287 -12.27 10.10 12.32
CA LEU A 287 -13.39 9.88 11.39
C LEU A 287 -14.27 11.11 11.15
N LEU A 288 -14.08 12.18 11.93
CA LEU A 288 -14.76 13.45 11.74
C LEU A 288 -14.56 13.97 10.31
N ARG A 289 -15.67 14.11 9.57
CA ARG A 289 -15.67 14.82 8.29
C ARG A 289 -15.75 16.31 8.57
N ARG A 290 -14.66 17.02 8.34
CA ARG A 290 -14.50 18.41 8.79
C ARG A 290 -15.29 19.39 7.94
N SER A 291 -15.55 19.00 6.70
CA SER A 291 -16.42 19.73 5.76
C SER A 291 -17.91 19.58 6.08
N ASP A 292 -18.31 18.62 6.92
CA ASP A 292 -19.70 18.39 7.33
C ASP A 292 -20.04 19.27 8.56
N PRO A 293 -20.89 20.30 8.42
CA PRO A 293 -21.20 21.23 9.51
C PRO A 293 -21.87 20.56 10.71
N LYS A 294 -22.61 19.47 10.51
CA LYS A 294 -23.27 18.75 11.60
C LYS A 294 -22.24 18.02 12.44
N GLN A 295 -21.34 17.29 11.80
CA GLN A 295 -20.28 16.55 12.50
C GLN A 295 -19.28 17.50 13.16
N ALA A 296 -18.94 18.63 12.52
CA ALA A 296 -18.10 19.65 13.13
C ALA A 296 -18.70 20.18 14.46
N ARG A 297 -20.03 20.38 14.50
CA ARG A 297 -20.72 20.78 15.74
C ARG A 297 -20.72 19.68 16.80
N GLU A 298 -20.93 18.42 16.40
CA GLU A 298 -20.85 17.27 17.32
C GLU A 298 -19.44 17.14 17.90
N ALA A 299 -18.41 17.31 17.07
CA ALA A 299 -17.02 17.32 17.51
C ALA A 299 -16.74 18.40 18.55
N GLU A 300 -17.24 19.63 18.33
CA GLU A 300 -17.12 20.70 19.33
C GLU A 300 -17.87 20.38 20.63
N LEU A 301 -19.08 19.83 20.53
CA LEU A 301 -19.90 19.46 21.70
C LEU A 301 -19.23 18.40 22.59
N PHE A 302 -18.58 17.42 21.96
CA PHE A 302 -17.95 16.30 22.65
C PHE A 302 -16.44 16.48 22.86
N GLY A 303 -15.88 17.66 22.55
CA GLY A 303 -14.46 17.94 22.74
C GLY A 303 -13.53 17.08 21.88
N LEU A 304 -13.98 16.66 20.68
CA LEU A 304 -13.15 15.91 19.75
C LEU A 304 -12.10 16.81 19.11
N GLU A 305 -10.85 16.54 19.41
CA GLU A 305 -9.69 17.24 18.84
C GLU A 305 -9.22 16.52 17.56
N PRO A 306 -9.35 17.11 16.36
CA PRO A 306 -9.09 16.40 15.10
C PRO A 306 -7.65 15.84 14.98
N ILE A 307 -7.51 14.64 14.42
CA ILE A 307 -6.22 14.05 14.06
C ILE A 307 -6.07 14.14 12.53
N ASP A 308 -4.95 14.69 12.05
CA ASP A 308 -4.71 14.94 10.63
C ASP A 308 -3.80 13.90 9.97
N LEU A 309 -2.96 13.25 10.77
CA LEU A 309 -2.04 12.22 10.31
C LEU A 309 -2.02 11.07 11.31
N VAL A 310 -2.06 9.84 10.80
CA VAL A 310 -1.96 8.62 11.58
C VAL A 310 -0.80 7.79 11.04
N ALA A 311 0.26 7.62 11.82
CA ALA A 311 1.40 6.78 11.49
C ALA A 311 1.37 5.52 12.36
N VAL A 312 1.05 4.38 11.75
CA VAL A 312 0.83 3.10 12.44
C VAL A 312 1.34 1.95 11.60
N ASN A 313 2.23 1.14 12.15
CA ASN A 313 2.60 -0.16 11.58
C ASN A 313 2.32 -1.27 12.60
N LEU A 314 1.86 -2.41 12.11
CA LEU A 314 1.30 -3.49 12.92
C LEU A 314 2.39 -4.37 13.54
N TYR A 315 2.00 -5.18 14.53
CA TYR A 315 2.89 -6.19 15.08
C TYR A 315 3.41 -7.17 14.01
N PRO A 316 4.65 -7.69 14.14
CA PRO A 316 5.27 -8.56 13.15
C PRO A 316 4.71 -10.00 13.20
N PHE A 317 3.40 -10.15 13.00
CA PHE A 317 2.65 -11.41 13.12
C PHE A 317 3.29 -12.54 12.31
N ALA A 318 3.64 -12.31 11.04
CA ALA A 318 4.27 -13.33 10.17
C ALA A 318 5.53 -13.95 10.80
N LYS A 319 6.37 -13.12 11.45
CA LYS A 319 7.61 -13.58 12.04
C LYS A 319 7.35 -14.50 13.25
N THR A 320 6.35 -14.15 14.07
CA THR A 320 5.97 -14.96 15.23
C THR A 320 5.26 -16.25 14.80
N ALA A 321 4.32 -16.18 13.85
CA ALA A 321 3.61 -17.33 13.34
C ALA A 321 4.55 -18.36 12.66
N ALA A 322 5.57 -17.89 11.93
CA ALA A 322 6.55 -18.78 11.30
C ALA A 322 7.46 -19.53 12.29
N ALA A 323 7.59 -19.03 13.52
CA ALA A 323 8.42 -19.63 14.56
C ALA A 323 7.62 -20.52 15.54
N ALA A 324 6.29 -20.45 15.50
CA ALA A 324 5.42 -21.18 16.40
C ALA A 324 5.15 -22.60 15.89
N SER A 325 5.02 -23.55 16.81
CA SER A 325 4.59 -24.91 16.49
C SER A 325 3.08 -25.02 16.26
N SER A 326 2.33 -24.01 16.73
CA SER A 326 0.88 -23.92 16.65
C SER A 326 0.44 -22.48 16.33
N ALA A 327 -0.62 -22.35 15.54
CA ALA A 327 -1.25 -21.06 15.25
C ALA A 327 -2.19 -20.58 16.38
N TYR A 328 -2.52 -21.47 17.32
CA TYR A 328 -3.14 -21.14 18.62
C TYR A 328 -2.14 -20.90 19.76
N ASP A 329 -0.83 -20.88 19.47
CA ASP A 329 0.18 -20.51 20.46
C ASP A 329 -0.16 -19.12 21.06
N PRO A 330 -0.23 -18.98 22.40
CA PRO A 330 -0.51 -17.70 23.05
C PRO A 330 0.38 -16.55 22.54
N ALA A 331 1.65 -16.82 22.23
CA ALA A 331 2.56 -15.81 21.70
C ALA A 331 2.17 -15.32 20.29
N VAL A 332 1.54 -16.17 19.48
CA VAL A 332 0.98 -15.80 18.16
C VAL A 332 -0.30 -14.99 18.34
N ILE A 333 -1.19 -15.42 19.24
CA ILE A 333 -2.45 -14.74 19.54
C ILE A 333 -2.21 -13.32 20.06
N GLU A 334 -1.24 -13.12 20.96
CA GLU A 334 -0.88 -11.79 21.47
C GLU A 334 -0.28 -10.86 20.40
N LYS A 335 0.09 -11.38 19.22
CA LYS A 335 0.58 -10.58 18.08
C LYS A 335 -0.49 -10.22 17.08
N ILE A 336 -1.76 -10.54 17.34
CA ILE A 336 -2.90 -10.06 16.56
C ILE A 336 -3.25 -8.64 17.01
N ASP A 337 -2.96 -7.65 16.17
CA ASP A 337 -3.13 -6.23 16.50
C ASP A 337 -4.56 -5.74 16.16
N ILE A 338 -5.36 -5.49 17.20
CA ILE A 338 -6.73 -4.96 17.04
C ILE A 338 -6.73 -3.44 16.87
N GLY A 339 -6.03 -2.74 17.78
CA GLY A 339 -6.04 -1.28 17.84
C GLY A 339 -5.35 -0.64 16.63
N GLY A 340 -4.21 -1.19 16.21
CA GLY A 340 -3.48 -0.72 15.03
C GLY A 340 -4.30 -0.84 13.74
N VAL A 341 -4.94 -1.99 13.52
CA VAL A 341 -5.81 -2.21 12.35
C VAL A 341 -6.99 -1.24 12.37
N ALA A 342 -7.63 -1.03 13.52
CA ALA A 342 -8.73 -0.09 13.66
C ALA A 342 -8.31 1.36 13.33
N LEU A 343 -7.15 1.81 13.80
CA LEU A 343 -6.61 3.14 13.51
C LEU A 343 -6.32 3.31 12.01
N ILE A 344 -5.64 2.34 11.39
CA ILE A 344 -5.30 2.37 9.96
C ILE A 344 -6.57 2.46 9.11
N ARG A 345 -7.57 1.62 9.37
CA ARG A 345 -8.82 1.60 8.61
C ARG A 345 -9.63 2.89 8.80
N ALA A 346 -9.65 3.43 10.02
CA ALA A 346 -10.35 4.70 10.29
C ALA A 346 -9.72 5.87 9.51
N ALA A 347 -8.39 5.99 9.54
CA ALA A 347 -7.66 7.04 8.84
C ALA A 347 -7.78 6.89 7.32
N ALA A 348 -7.63 5.67 6.79
CA ALA A 348 -7.79 5.39 5.36
C ALA A 348 -9.21 5.66 4.85
N LYS A 349 -10.24 5.38 5.66
CA LYS A 349 -11.63 5.71 5.33
C LYS A 349 -11.84 7.21 5.20
N ASN A 350 -11.24 8.01 6.08
CA ASN A 350 -11.38 9.46 6.10
C ASN A 350 -10.22 10.19 5.39
N PHE A 351 -9.73 9.62 4.28
CA PHE A 351 -8.55 10.14 3.57
C PHE A 351 -8.69 11.58 3.06
N GLU A 352 -9.91 12.07 2.89
CA GLU A 352 -10.18 13.46 2.51
C GLU A 352 -9.56 14.43 3.53
N ASP A 353 -9.64 14.07 4.82
CA ASP A 353 -9.23 14.89 5.95
C ASP A 353 -7.98 14.37 6.69
N VAL A 354 -7.64 13.08 6.54
CA VAL A 354 -6.59 12.40 7.31
C VAL A 354 -5.59 11.68 6.39
N ALA A 355 -4.30 11.86 6.63
CA ALA A 355 -3.25 11.06 6.00
C ALA A 355 -2.91 9.84 6.86
N VAL A 356 -2.63 8.70 6.22
CA VAL A 356 -2.24 7.46 6.92
C VAL A 356 -0.90 6.95 6.42
N LEU A 357 0.03 6.65 7.32
CA LEU A 357 1.35 6.09 7.00
C LEU A 357 1.46 4.72 7.66
N THR A 358 1.54 3.65 6.86
CA THR A 358 1.63 2.27 7.36
C THR A 358 3.00 1.62 7.22
N SER A 359 3.93 2.28 6.54
CA SER A 359 5.26 1.76 6.25
C SER A 359 6.34 2.83 6.46
N PRO A 360 7.48 2.50 7.10
CA PRO A 360 8.63 3.39 7.18
C PRO A 360 9.13 3.91 5.83
N ALA A 361 8.93 3.13 4.75
CA ALA A 361 9.36 3.52 3.41
C ALA A 361 8.65 4.79 2.89
N ASP A 362 7.45 5.10 3.40
CA ASP A 362 6.68 6.26 2.96
C ASP A 362 7.07 7.54 3.72
N TYR A 363 7.73 7.44 4.88
CA TYR A 363 7.98 8.56 5.79
C TYR A 363 8.76 9.70 5.12
N ALA A 364 9.85 9.38 4.42
CA ALA A 364 10.69 10.39 3.78
C ALA A 364 9.93 11.18 2.71
N SER A 365 9.15 10.48 1.87
CA SER A 365 8.38 11.12 0.80
C SER A 365 7.24 11.99 1.34
N ALA A 366 6.53 11.51 2.37
CA ALA A 366 5.45 12.24 3.02
C ALA A 366 5.99 13.49 3.73
N LEU A 367 7.12 13.36 4.43
CA LEU A 367 7.76 14.49 5.11
C LEU A 367 8.27 15.54 4.11
N ALA A 368 8.88 15.13 3.00
CA ALA A 368 9.32 16.05 1.95
C ALA A 368 8.15 16.88 1.38
N GLU A 369 7.01 16.25 1.11
CA GLU A 369 5.81 16.93 0.63
C GLU A 369 5.22 17.88 1.70
N LEU A 370 5.16 17.43 2.96
CA LEU A 370 4.71 18.26 4.09
C LEU A 370 5.58 19.50 4.26
N THR A 371 6.90 19.35 4.23
CA THR A 371 7.85 20.47 4.35
C THR A 371 7.70 21.45 3.20
N ALA A 372 7.59 20.96 1.96
CA ALA A 372 7.42 21.82 0.79
C ALA A 372 6.07 22.55 0.75
N SER A 373 5.05 22.02 1.44
CA SER A 373 3.65 22.48 1.33
C SER A 373 3.10 23.07 2.63
N GLN A 374 3.96 23.56 3.53
CA GLN A 374 3.57 24.14 4.82
C GLN A 374 2.69 23.20 5.66
N ALA A 375 3.16 21.97 5.85
CA ALA A 375 2.48 20.87 6.54
C ALA A 375 1.16 20.44 5.87
N ARG A 376 1.12 20.39 4.53
CA ARG A 376 -0.03 19.86 3.78
C ARG A 376 0.40 18.69 2.91
N LEU A 377 -0.51 17.75 2.71
CA LEU A 377 -0.41 16.73 1.67
C LEU A 377 -1.47 17.02 0.61
N CYS A 378 -1.26 16.63 -0.64
CA CYS A 378 -2.26 16.72 -1.68
C CYS A 378 -3.25 15.55 -1.61
N ASP A 379 -4.43 15.72 -2.23
CA ASP A 379 -5.48 14.69 -2.28
C ASP A 379 -4.98 13.39 -2.93
N SER A 380 -4.21 13.49 -4.02
CA SER A 380 -3.64 12.31 -4.69
C SER A 380 -2.69 11.51 -3.79
N THR A 381 -1.88 12.19 -2.97
CA THR A 381 -1.01 11.51 -2.00
C THR A 381 -1.83 10.81 -0.93
N ARG A 382 -2.83 11.47 -0.34
CA ARG A 382 -3.71 10.84 0.66
C ARG A 382 -4.47 9.64 0.11
N ARG A 383 -5.00 9.71 -1.12
CA ARG A 383 -5.65 8.57 -1.80
C ARG A 383 -4.71 7.38 -1.97
N LYS A 384 -3.47 7.64 -2.43
CA LYS A 384 -2.45 6.60 -2.60
C LYS A 384 -2.11 5.92 -1.28
N LEU A 385 -1.93 6.72 -0.23
CA LEU A 385 -1.67 6.25 1.13
C LEU A 385 -2.84 5.46 1.71
N ALA A 386 -4.09 5.90 1.50
CA ALA A 386 -5.28 5.18 1.93
C ALA A 386 -5.43 3.81 1.23
N LEU A 387 -5.13 3.73 -0.06
CA LEU A 387 -5.10 2.46 -0.78
C LEU A 387 -4.01 1.53 -0.23
N ALA A 388 -2.82 2.07 0.06
CA ALA A 388 -1.73 1.31 0.67
C ALA A 388 -2.13 0.78 2.06
N ALA A 389 -2.82 1.60 2.87
CA ALA A 389 -3.33 1.22 4.17
C ALA A 389 -4.36 0.07 4.12
N PHE A 390 -5.35 0.13 3.22
CA PHE A 390 -6.31 -0.97 3.07
C PHE A 390 -5.65 -2.27 2.57
N ARG A 391 -4.68 -2.15 1.65
CA ARG A 391 -3.87 -3.30 1.21
C ARG A 391 -3.08 -3.90 2.37
N HIS A 392 -2.48 -3.06 3.21
CA HIS A 392 -1.73 -3.50 4.38
C HIS A 392 -2.59 -4.30 5.36
N THR A 393 -3.80 -3.82 5.68
CA THR A 393 -4.71 -4.56 6.57
C THR A 393 -5.27 -5.83 5.93
N ALA A 394 -5.56 -5.82 4.62
CA ALA A 394 -6.00 -7.01 3.91
C ALA A 394 -4.91 -8.10 3.87
N ASP A 395 -3.65 -7.70 3.63
CA ASP A 395 -2.50 -8.59 3.71
C ASP A 395 -2.32 -9.17 5.13
N TYR A 396 -2.49 -8.34 6.15
CA TYR A 396 -2.36 -8.72 7.55
C TYR A 396 -3.43 -9.74 7.99
N ASP A 397 -4.70 -9.48 7.68
CA ASP A 397 -5.78 -10.43 7.97
C ASP A 397 -5.61 -11.74 7.18
N GLY A 398 -5.15 -11.64 5.93
CA GLY A 398 -4.81 -12.81 5.11
C GLY A 398 -3.63 -13.62 5.67
N MET A 399 -2.70 -13.01 6.40
CA MET A 399 -1.64 -13.73 7.13
C MET A 399 -2.20 -14.49 8.33
N ILE A 400 -3.09 -13.87 9.10
CA ILE A 400 -3.75 -14.50 10.26
C ILE A 400 -4.59 -15.70 9.80
N ALA A 401 -5.44 -15.50 8.78
CA ALA A 401 -6.27 -16.57 8.23
C ALA A 401 -5.44 -17.76 7.72
N ARG A 402 -4.32 -17.50 7.02
CA ARG A 402 -3.42 -18.55 6.55
C ARG A 402 -2.76 -19.32 7.69
N ALA A 403 -2.33 -18.64 8.75
CA ALA A 403 -1.74 -19.30 9.92
C ALA A 403 -2.75 -20.24 10.58
N TRP A 404 -3.99 -19.79 10.81
CA TRP A 404 -5.04 -20.63 11.40
C TRP A 404 -5.54 -21.75 10.47
N CYS A 405 -5.60 -21.52 9.16
CA CYS A 405 -5.93 -22.59 8.20
C CYS A 405 -4.85 -23.67 8.14
N GLY A 406 -3.57 -23.32 8.36
CA GLY A 406 -2.46 -24.27 8.39
C GLY A 406 -2.63 -25.38 9.44
N GLU A 407 -3.32 -25.07 10.55
CA GLU A 407 -3.64 -26.02 11.62
C GLU A 407 -4.96 -26.78 11.44
N MET A 408 -5.92 -26.25 10.67
CA MET A 408 -7.16 -27.00 10.35
C MET A 408 -6.91 -28.25 9.49
N ARG A 409 -5.65 -28.60 9.22
CA ARG A 409 -5.20 -29.91 8.73
C ARG A 409 -5.22 -31.00 9.83
N CYS A 410 -6.09 -30.89 10.82
CA CYS A 410 -6.38 -31.95 11.78
C CYS A 410 -7.51 -32.87 11.28
N ASP A 411 -7.10 -34.06 10.82
CA ASP A 411 -7.72 -35.37 11.09
C ASP A 411 -9.02 -35.87 10.44
N ALA A 412 -9.60 -35.27 9.39
CA ALA A 412 -10.78 -35.93 8.77
C ALA A 412 -10.89 -35.97 7.23
N LEU A 413 -10.30 -35.05 6.46
CA LEU A 413 -10.32 -35.13 5.00
C LEU A 413 -9.02 -34.55 4.45
N ARG A 414 -8.14 -35.41 3.90
CA ARG A 414 -6.95 -35.00 3.14
C ARG A 414 -7.39 -34.39 1.80
N GLU A 415 -7.99 -33.20 1.83
CA GLU A 415 -8.15 -32.43 0.59
C GLU A 415 -6.76 -31.91 0.20
N THR A 416 -6.21 -32.45 -0.88
CA THR A 416 -4.90 -32.04 -1.43
C THR A 416 -4.87 -30.54 -1.77
N PHE A 417 -6.04 -29.96 -2.09
CA PHE A 417 -6.23 -28.55 -2.38
C PHE A 417 -7.20 -27.92 -1.37
N SER A 418 -6.89 -26.71 -0.92
CA SER A 418 -7.75 -25.96 0.01
C SER A 418 -9.07 -25.54 -0.64
N PRO A 419 -10.22 -25.54 0.08
CA PRO A 419 -11.49 -25.01 -0.43
C PRO A 419 -11.43 -23.51 -0.76
N LEU A 420 -10.47 -22.78 -0.17
CA LEU A 420 -10.13 -21.41 -0.54
C LEU A 420 -8.64 -21.31 -0.88
N LEU A 421 -8.32 -21.00 -2.14
CA LEU A 421 -6.95 -20.71 -2.57
C LEU A 421 -6.71 -19.19 -2.61
N THR A 422 -5.89 -18.70 -1.68
CA THR A 422 -5.44 -17.30 -1.68
C THR A 422 -3.99 -17.23 -2.15
N THR A 423 -3.73 -16.56 -3.28
CA THR A 423 -2.37 -16.33 -3.80
C THR A 423 -1.99 -14.87 -3.65
N ARG A 424 -0.86 -14.59 -3.00
CA ARG A 424 -0.29 -13.24 -2.91
C ARG A 424 0.84 -13.09 -3.91
N LEU A 425 0.71 -12.12 -4.81
CA LEU A 425 1.69 -11.82 -5.84
C LEU A 425 2.03 -10.33 -5.82
N THR A 426 3.33 -10.03 -5.85
CA THR A 426 3.84 -8.65 -5.94
C THR A 426 4.38 -8.42 -7.34
N LYS A 427 3.99 -7.31 -7.96
CA LYS A 427 4.50 -6.91 -9.28
C LYS A 427 6.00 -6.68 -9.19
N VAL A 428 6.75 -7.34 -10.05
CA VAL A 428 8.21 -7.18 -10.19
C VAL A 428 8.52 -6.10 -11.21
N GLN A 429 7.95 -6.21 -12.41
CA GLN A 429 8.13 -5.24 -13.49
C GLN A 429 6.98 -5.30 -14.50
N ASP A 430 6.76 -4.21 -15.22
CA ASP A 430 6.06 -4.27 -16.50
C ASP A 430 6.92 -5.04 -17.52
N LEU A 431 6.26 -5.71 -18.46
CA LEU A 431 6.90 -6.31 -19.63
C LEU A 431 6.50 -5.50 -20.86
N ARG A 432 7.39 -5.48 -21.86
CA ARG A 432 7.17 -4.76 -23.11
C ARG A 432 5.81 -5.06 -23.77
N TYR A 433 5.40 -6.33 -23.74
CA TYR A 433 4.10 -6.85 -24.19
C TYR A 433 3.93 -8.30 -23.68
N GLY A 434 2.74 -8.88 -23.87
CA GLY A 434 2.41 -10.28 -23.56
C GLY A 434 2.96 -11.27 -24.56
N GLU A 435 2.21 -12.30 -24.92
CA GLU A 435 2.64 -13.22 -25.98
C GLU A 435 2.79 -12.51 -27.33
N ASN A 436 1.96 -11.49 -27.55
CA ASN A 436 1.91 -10.70 -28.79
C ASN A 436 2.02 -9.19 -28.51
N PRO A 437 2.57 -8.38 -29.45
CA PRO A 437 2.83 -6.95 -29.23
C PRO A 437 1.66 -6.07 -28.79
N HIS A 438 0.42 -6.44 -29.15
CA HIS A 438 -0.78 -5.68 -28.80
C HIS A 438 -1.29 -5.98 -27.37
N GLN A 439 -0.78 -7.02 -26.72
CA GLN A 439 -1.16 -7.43 -25.38
C GLN A 439 -0.22 -6.77 -24.36
N LYS A 440 -0.76 -6.18 -23.29
CA LYS A 440 0.05 -5.67 -22.17
C LYS A 440 0.36 -6.82 -21.20
N ALA A 441 1.54 -6.81 -20.59
CA ALA A 441 1.90 -7.83 -19.59
C ALA A 441 2.81 -7.26 -18.50
N ALA A 442 2.88 -7.98 -17.38
CA ALA A 442 3.76 -7.70 -16.26
C ALA A 442 4.18 -9.00 -15.58
N LEU A 443 5.37 -9.02 -15.00
CA LEU A 443 5.89 -10.12 -14.20
C LEU A 443 5.54 -9.90 -12.73
N TYR A 444 5.04 -10.94 -12.08
CA TYR A 444 4.75 -10.95 -10.64
C TYR A 444 5.50 -12.10 -9.95
N ALA A 445 5.79 -11.94 -8.65
CA ALA A 445 6.44 -12.96 -7.83
C ALA A 445 5.74 -13.10 -6.46
N ASN A 446 5.84 -14.29 -5.85
CA ASN A 446 5.46 -14.52 -4.46
C ASN A 446 6.59 -14.11 -3.50
N GLU A 447 6.51 -14.46 -2.21
CA GLU A 447 7.54 -14.13 -1.21
C GLU A 447 8.95 -14.67 -1.53
N ASN A 448 9.08 -15.66 -2.42
CA ASN A 448 10.39 -16.17 -2.83
C ASN A 448 11.12 -15.26 -3.84
N GLY A 449 10.43 -14.27 -4.41
CA GLY A 449 11.01 -13.33 -5.36
C GLY A 449 11.27 -13.93 -6.76
N MET A 450 12.21 -13.33 -7.49
CA MET A 450 12.54 -13.77 -8.86
C MET A 450 13.32 -15.09 -8.87
N SER A 451 12.97 -15.96 -9.83
CA SER A 451 13.69 -17.23 -10.05
C SER A 451 14.96 -17.08 -10.89
N PHE A 452 15.16 -15.95 -11.55
CA PHE A 452 16.30 -15.69 -12.43
C PHE A 452 16.96 -14.36 -12.10
N THR A 453 18.28 -14.31 -12.22
CA THR A 453 19.06 -13.07 -12.21
C THR A 453 19.56 -12.78 -13.60
N GLN A 454 19.20 -11.63 -14.17
CA GLN A 454 19.71 -11.20 -15.49
C GLN A 454 21.07 -10.51 -15.33
N LEU A 455 22.10 -11.05 -15.99
CA LEU A 455 23.46 -10.52 -15.97
C LEU A 455 23.78 -9.59 -17.15
N HIS A 456 23.08 -9.75 -18.27
CA HIS A 456 23.35 -9.04 -19.52
C HIS A 456 22.13 -9.04 -20.44
N GLY A 457 22.15 -8.15 -21.44
CA GLY A 457 21.19 -8.13 -22.54
C GLY A 457 20.02 -7.18 -22.37
N LYS A 458 19.14 -7.18 -23.38
CA LYS A 458 17.88 -6.42 -23.38
C LYS A 458 16.90 -6.92 -22.33
N GLU A 459 15.90 -6.10 -22.03
CA GLU A 459 14.75 -6.50 -21.22
C GLU A 459 14.13 -7.82 -21.71
N LEU A 460 13.70 -8.67 -20.76
CA LEU A 460 13.04 -9.94 -21.03
C LEU A 460 11.60 -9.72 -21.52
N SER A 461 11.22 -10.41 -22.60
CA SER A 461 9.81 -10.48 -23.02
C SER A 461 9.06 -11.59 -22.27
N TYR A 462 7.72 -11.58 -22.38
CA TYR A 462 6.87 -12.64 -21.86
C TYR A 462 7.29 -14.03 -22.38
N ASN A 463 7.48 -14.16 -23.70
CA ASN A 463 7.91 -15.42 -24.32
C ASN A 463 9.32 -15.83 -23.90
N ASN A 464 10.24 -14.87 -23.68
CA ASN A 464 11.58 -15.18 -23.17
C ASN A 464 11.52 -15.81 -21.77
N LEU A 465 10.62 -15.34 -20.90
CA LEU A 465 10.43 -15.91 -19.56
C LEU A 465 9.82 -17.31 -19.61
N LEU A 466 8.83 -17.54 -20.49
CA LEU A 466 8.26 -18.87 -20.70
C LEU A 466 9.31 -19.87 -21.19
N ASP A 467 10.06 -19.52 -22.22
CA ASP A 467 11.10 -20.38 -22.78
C ASP A 467 12.26 -20.58 -21.79
N ALA A 468 12.66 -19.55 -21.04
CA ALA A 468 13.68 -19.67 -19.99
C ALA A 468 13.25 -20.62 -18.85
N SER A 469 11.98 -20.57 -18.43
CA SER A 469 11.45 -21.51 -17.43
C SER A 469 11.41 -22.93 -17.96
N GLY A 470 10.85 -23.13 -19.16
CA GLY A 470 10.73 -24.45 -19.77
C GLY A 470 12.08 -25.12 -20.04
N THR A 471 13.04 -24.38 -20.60
CA THR A 471 14.41 -24.89 -20.83
C THR A 471 15.11 -25.24 -19.53
N TRP A 472 14.97 -24.42 -18.50
CA TRP A 472 15.56 -24.70 -17.20
C TRP A 472 14.94 -25.92 -16.52
N GLU A 473 13.62 -26.06 -16.54
CA GLU A 473 12.92 -27.26 -16.05
C GLU A 473 13.41 -28.51 -16.77
N ALA A 474 13.50 -28.46 -18.10
CA ALA A 474 13.95 -29.59 -18.90
C ALA A 474 15.40 -29.99 -18.61
N VAL A 475 16.32 -29.03 -18.50
CA VAL A 475 17.73 -29.36 -18.24
C VAL A 475 17.96 -29.85 -16.81
N SER A 476 17.06 -29.49 -15.87
CA SER A 476 17.15 -29.87 -14.46
C SER A 476 16.80 -31.34 -14.21
N ASP A 477 16.09 -32.01 -15.12
CA ASP A 477 15.76 -33.44 -15.01
C ASP A 477 16.96 -34.36 -15.38
N PHE A 478 18.11 -33.79 -15.74
CA PHE A 478 19.31 -34.53 -16.08
C PHE A 478 20.45 -34.25 -15.10
N GLU A 479 21.06 -35.31 -14.55
CA GLU A 479 22.19 -35.20 -13.63
C GLU A 479 23.52 -34.92 -14.36
N ILE A 480 23.76 -35.60 -15.49
CA ILE A 480 24.97 -35.48 -16.30
C ILE A 480 24.99 -34.17 -17.12
N PRO A 481 26.15 -33.66 -17.58
CA PRO A 481 26.21 -32.43 -18.38
C PRO A 481 25.23 -32.48 -19.55
N THR A 482 24.29 -31.54 -19.59
CA THR A 482 23.17 -31.52 -20.52
C THR A 482 22.88 -30.10 -20.98
N ALA A 483 22.53 -29.97 -22.27
CA ALA A 483 22.08 -28.74 -22.89
C ALA A 483 20.70 -28.95 -23.53
N VAL A 484 19.82 -27.97 -23.37
CA VAL A 484 18.45 -27.99 -23.91
C VAL A 484 18.20 -26.72 -24.68
N VAL A 485 17.70 -26.83 -25.92
CA VAL A 485 17.23 -25.69 -26.72
C VAL A 485 15.72 -25.74 -26.87
N PHE A 486 15.02 -24.67 -26.50
CA PHE A 486 13.60 -24.48 -26.78
C PHE A 486 13.38 -23.40 -27.81
N LYS A 487 12.22 -23.50 -28.47
CA LYS A 487 11.60 -22.40 -29.20
C LYS A 487 10.10 -22.56 -29.12
N HIS A 488 9.39 -21.52 -28.68
CA HIS A 488 7.93 -21.55 -28.49
C HIS A 488 7.48 -22.69 -27.57
N VAL A 489 8.01 -22.69 -26.35
CA VAL A 489 7.62 -23.55 -25.21
C VAL A 489 7.73 -25.06 -25.42
N THR A 490 8.54 -25.49 -26.39
CA THR A 490 8.85 -26.90 -26.67
C THR A 490 10.34 -27.04 -27.07
N PRO A 491 11.02 -28.15 -26.75
CA PRO A 491 12.40 -28.36 -27.14
C PRO A 491 12.53 -28.57 -28.65
N ALA A 492 13.51 -27.90 -29.25
CA ALA A 492 14.03 -28.20 -30.58
C ALA A 492 15.15 -29.26 -30.52
N GLY A 493 15.78 -29.43 -29.35
CA GLY A 493 16.83 -30.43 -29.13
C GLY A 493 17.25 -30.53 -27.68
N ILE A 494 17.66 -31.73 -27.28
CA ILE A 494 18.23 -32.05 -25.97
C ILE A 494 19.43 -32.95 -26.20
N GLY A 495 20.55 -32.65 -25.55
CA GLY A 495 21.77 -33.42 -25.66
C GLY A 495 22.52 -33.45 -24.35
N SER A 496 23.02 -34.62 -23.98
CA SER A 496 23.90 -34.85 -22.85
C SER A 496 25.29 -35.27 -23.33
N GLY A 497 26.32 -35.08 -22.53
CA GLY A 497 27.69 -35.46 -22.87
C GLY A 497 28.60 -35.53 -21.66
N GLU A 498 29.84 -35.97 -21.88
CA GLU A 498 30.89 -35.96 -20.85
C GLU A 498 31.29 -34.52 -20.49
N THR A 499 31.18 -33.59 -21.44
CA THR A 499 31.39 -32.15 -21.25
C THR A 499 30.14 -31.37 -21.66
N ILE A 500 30.03 -30.13 -21.17
CA ILE A 500 28.90 -29.26 -21.49
C ILE A 500 28.94 -28.78 -22.95
N GLU A 501 30.13 -28.68 -23.54
CA GLU A 501 30.36 -28.38 -24.95
C GLU A 501 29.82 -29.50 -25.85
N LEU A 502 30.11 -30.75 -25.52
CA LEU A 502 29.60 -31.89 -26.27
C LEU A 502 28.07 -32.01 -26.12
N ALA A 503 27.55 -31.77 -24.93
CA ALA A 503 26.11 -31.69 -24.68
C ALA A 503 25.43 -30.62 -25.55
N PHE A 504 26.04 -29.43 -25.65
CA PHE A 504 25.59 -28.35 -26.51
C PHE A 504 25.55 -28.76 -27.98
N GLU A 505 26.63 -29.30 -28.52
CA GLU A 505 26.71 -29.70 -29.92
C GLU A 505 25.64 -30.73 -30.28
N ARG A 506 25.44 -31.72 -29.40
CA ARG A 506 24.41 -32.75 -29.54
C ARG A 506 22.98 -32.17 -29.52
N SER A 507 22.71 -31.29 -28.56
CA SER A 507 21.43 -30.60 -28.44
C SER A 507 21.13 -29.76 -29.69
N TRP A 508 22.11 -28.97 -30.15
CA TRP A 508 22.00 -28.12 -31.33
C TRP A 508 21.83 -28.93 -32.61
N ALA A 509 22.51 -30.07 -32.73
CA ALA A 509 22.49 -30.91 -33.93
C ALA A 509 21.10 -31.48 -34.23
N CYS A 510 20.24 -31.69 -33.22
CA CYS A 510 18.89 -32.25 -33.39
C CYS A 510 18.05 -31.50 -34.45
N ASP A 511 17.96 -30.17 -34.33
CA ASP A 511 17.31 -29.31 -35.31
C ASP A 511 17.93 -27.89 -35.30
N PRO A 512 19.05 -27.69 -36.00
CA PRO A 512 19.75 -26.40 -36.02
C PRO A 512 18.91 -25.24 -36.54
N LEU A 513 17.95 -25.53 -37.44
CA LEU A 513 17.07 -24.53 -38.03
C LEU A 513 16.06 -24.02 -37.00
N SER A 514 15.46 -24.92 -36.23
CA SER A 514 14.54 -24.54 -35.15
C SER A 514 15.28 -23.96 -33.94
N ALA A 515 16.51 -24.40 -33.67
CA ALA A 515 17.33 -23.86 -32.59
C ALA A 515 17.71 -22.37 -32.78
N PHE A 516 17.70 -21.88 -34.03
CA PHE A 516 18.01 -20.49 -34.35
C PHE A 516 17.02 -19.52 -33.68
N GLY A 517 17.53 -18.63 -32.84
CA GLY A 517 16.74 -17.66 -32.08
C GLY A 517 15.96 -18.26 -30.91
N GLY A 518 16.29 -19.49 -30.50
CA GLY A 518 15.68 -20.13 -29.33
C GLY A 518 16.22 -19.61 -27.99
N ALA A 519 15.72 -20.21 -26.91
CA ALA A 519 16.31 -20.15 -25.58
C ALA A 519 17.12 -21.42 -25.32
N LEU A 520 18.24 -21.30 -24.61
CA LEU A 520 19.15 -22.41 -24.36
C LEU A 520 19.45 -22.49 -22.87
N ALA A 521 19.37 -23.69 -22.28
CA ALA A 521 19.73 -23.92 -20.89
C ALA A 521 20.82 -24.98 -20.74
N PHE A 522 21.65 -24.80 -19.70
CA PHE A 522 22.73 -25.70 -19.32
C PHE A 522 22.62 -26.05 -17.83
N ASN A 523 22.79 -27.31 -17.46
CA ASN A 523 22.87 -27.73 -16.05
C ASN A 523 24.29 -27.66 -15.46
N ARG A 524 25.23 -27.04 -16.20
CA ARG A 524 26.60 -26.73 -15.77
C ARG A 524 26.93 -25.27 -16.11
N PRO A 525 27.90 -24.65 -15.41
CA PRO A 525 28.35 -23.30 -15.74
C PRO A 525 28.85 -23.21 -17.19
N VAL A 526 28.66 -22.04 -17.80
CA VAL A 526 29.13 -21.79 -19.18
C VAL A 526 30.60 -21.38 -19.16
N SER A 527 31.43 -22.21 -19.79
CA SER A 527 32.87 -21.99 -19.95
C SER A 527 33.19 -20.97 -21.03
N ARG A 528 34.42 -20.46 -21.04
CA ARG A 528 34.95 -19.69 -22.18
C ARG A 528 34.79 -20.43 -23.52
N VAL A 529 35.13 -21.72 -23.56
CA VAL A 529 35.09 -22.53 -24.78
C VAL A 529 33.67 -22.64 -25.32
N LEU A 530 32.70 -22.94 -24.45
CA LEU A 530 31.29 -22.98 -24.81
C LEU A 530 30.79 -21.60 -25.28
N ALA A 531 31.25 -20.51 -24.65
CA ALA A 531 30.91 -19.16 -25.08
C ALA A 531 31.41 -18.84 -26.49
N GLU A 532 32.63 -19.26 -26.86
CA GLU A 532 33.17 -19.09 -28.22
C GLU A 532 32.35 -19.87 -29.28
N LEU A 533 31.87 -21.08 -28.93
CA LEU A 533 30.97 -21.86 -29.79
C LEU A 533 29.61 -21.16 -29.97
N LEU A 534 29.00 -20.71 -28.88
CA LEU A 534 27.72 -20.00 -28.87
C LEU A 534 27.79 -18.62 -29.53
N PHE A 535 28.95 -17.98 -29.51
CA PHE A 535 29.15 -16.67 -30.15
C PHE A 535 28.85 -16.72 -31.65
N LYS A 536 29.02 -17.87 -32.30
CA LYS A 536 28.72 -18.05 -33.73
C LYS A 536 27.25 -18.31 -34.03
N ARG A 537 26.40 -18.51 -33.01
CA ARG A 537 24.98 -18.84 -33.14
C ARG A 537 24.08 -17.69 -32.73
N PHE A 538 22.91 -17.58 -33.34
CA PHE A 538 21.88 -16.63 -32.89
C PHE A 538 20.97 -17.34 -31.87
N VAL A 539 21.00 -16.85 -30.64
CA VAL A 539 20.19 -17.33 -29.49
C VAL A 539 19.67 -16.09 -28.78
N GLU A 540 18.44 -16.11 -28.30
CA GLU A 540 17.86 -14.95 -27.60
C GLU A 540 18.18 -14.93 -26.11
N VAL A 541 18.14 -16.10 -25.47
CA VAL A 541 18.28 -16.28 -24.02
C VAL A 541 19.19 -17.46 -23.74
N LEU A 542 20.17 -17.26 -22.85
CA LEU A 542 20.93 -18.34 -22.22
C LEU A 542 20.58 -18.42 -20.75
N VAL A 543 20.41 -19.63 -20.24
CA VAL A 543 20.16 -19.92 -18.83
C VAL A 543 21.20 -20.91 -18.31
N ALA A 544 21.86 -20.61 -17.21
CA ALA A 544 22.85 -21.50 -16.60
C ALA A 544 22.93 -21.30 -15.07
N PRO A 545 23.52 -22.25 -14.32
CA PRO A 545 23.84 -22.02 -12.91
C PRO A 545 24.92 -20.95 -12.70
N GLY A 546 25.69 -20.62 -13.74
CA GLY A 546 26.71 -19.58 -13.71
C GLY A 546 27.43 -19.43 -15.04
N TYR A 547 28.26 -18.39 -15.14
CA TYR A 547 29.09 -18.08 -16.30
C TYR A 547 30.50 -17.75 -15.80
N GLU A 548 31.52 -18.28 -16.46
CA GLU A 548 32.90 -17.85 -16.21
C GLU A 548 33.08 -16.38 -16.59
N PRO A 549 33.96 -15.63 -15.89
CA PRO A 549 34.24 -14.23 -16.24
C PRO A 549 34.60 -14.04 -17.72
N GLU A 550 35.41 -14.93 -18.28
CA GLU A 550 35.85 -14.91 -19.67
C GLU A 550 34.69 -15.17 -20.64
N ALA A 551 33.73 -16.02 -20.26
CA ALA A 551 32.51 -16.25 -21.04
C ALA A 551 31.64 -15.00 -21.07
N LEU A 552 31.51 -14.27 -19.96
CA LEU A 552 30.78 -13.02 -19.89
C LEU A 552 31.39 -11.95 -20.81
N GLU A 553 32.72 -11.82 -20.85
CA GLU A 553 33.41 -10.87 -21.74
C GLU A 553 33.16 -11.17 -23.22
N ILE A 554 33.04 -12.44 -23.61
CA ILE A 554 32.65 -12.83 -24.98
C ILE A 554 31.22 -12.40 -25.26
N PHE A 555 30.27 -12.73 -24.37
CA PHE A 555 28.85 -12.47 -24.60
C PHE A 555 28.47 -10.99 -24.53
N LYS A 556 29.21 -10.16 -23.78
CA LYS A 556 29.01 -8.70 -23.75
C LYS A 556 29.08 -8.05 -25.14
N LYS A 557 29.81 -8.67 -26.08
CA LYS A 557 29.89 -8.22 -27.48
C LYS A 557 28.58 -8.43 -28.26
N LYS A 558 27.61 -9.19 -27.71
CA LYS A 558 26.24 -9.35 -28.23
C LYS A 558 25.25 -8.58 -27.34
N PRO A 559 24.95 -7.30 -27.61
CA PRO A 559 24.16 -6.46 -26.70
C PRO A 559 22.71 -6.93 -26.50
N ASN A 560 22.17 -7.76 -27.41
CA ASN A 560 20.80 -8.23 -27.35
C ASN A 560 20.62 -9.57 -26.61
N LEU A 561 21.71 -10.32 -26.39
CA LEU A 561 21.67 -11.66 -25.79
C LEU A 561 21.36 -11.56 -24.29
N ARG A 562 20.28 -12.19 -23.82
CA ARG A 562 20.01 -12.25 -22.38
C ARG A 562 20.78 -13.40 -21.73
N LEU A 563 21.51 -13.11 -20.67
CA LEU A 563 22.18 -14.11 -19.85
C LEU A 563 21.48 -14.18 -18.50
N LEU A 564 20.93 -15.36 -18.17
CA LEU A 564 20.17 -15.59 -16.95
C LEU A 564 20.89 -16.61 -16.08
N VAL A 565 21.02 -16.28 -14.79
CA VAL A 565 21.50 -17.20 -13.77
C VAL A 565 20.32 -17.76 -12.99
N ARG A 566 20.31 -19.08 -12.79
CA ARG A 566 19.40 -19.78 -11.88
C ARG A 566 20.11 -20.95 -11.22
N THR A 567 20.03 -21.05 -9.90
CA THR A 567 20.75 -22.09 -9.12
C THR A 567 19.83 -22.96 -8.28
N LYS A 568 18.55 -22.61 -8.15
CA LYS A 568 17.58 -23.35 -7.33
C LYS A 568 16.33 -23.70 -8.14
N ALA A 569 15.89 -24.94 -8.01
CA ALA A 569 14.56 -25.36 -8.41
C ALA A 569 13.53 -24.85 -7.39
N PRO A 570 12.32 -24.44 -7.82
CA PRO A 570 11.27 -24.04 -6.91
C PRO A 570 10.78 -25.28 -6.14
N THR A 571 10.80 -25.21 -4.81
CA THR A 571 10.47 -26.33 -3.91
C THR A 571 8.96 -26.51 -3.72
N HIS A 572 8.19 -25.41 -3.73
CA HIS A 572 6.73 -25.43 -3.56
C HIS A 572 6.07 -24.46 -4.54
N SER A 573 5.64 -24.97 -5.69
CA SER A 573 4.93 -24.16 -6.68
C SER A 573 3.73 -24.93 -7.20
N LEU A 574 2.53 -24.38 -7.02
CA LEU A 574 1.35 -24.81 -7.78
C LEU A 574 1.44 -24.21 -9.17
N GLN A 575 0.95 -24.93 -10.18
CA GLN A 575 0.72 -24.39 -11.52
C GLN A 575 -0.72 -23.89 -11.58
N LEU A 576 -0.88 -22.61 -11.93
CA LEU A 576 -2.18 -21.96 -12.07
C LEU A 576 -2.41 -21.63 -13.54
N ARG A 577 -3.59 -21.99 -14.08
CA ARG A 577 -3.98 -21.67 -15.45
C ARG A 577 -5.39 -21.10 -15.46
N SER A 578 -5.54 -19.86 -15.92
CA SER A 578 -6.86 -19.27 -16.14
C SER A 578 -7.55 -19.92 -17.34
N ILE A 579 -8.85 -20.16 -17.22
CA ILE A 579 -9.73 -20.62 -18.30
C ILE A 579 -10.90 -19.64 -18.57
N GLY A 580 -10.73 -18.39 -18.16
CA GLY A 580 -11.79 -17.38 -18.08
C GLY A 580 -11.85 -16.82 -16.67
N ASP A 581 -13.03 -16.82 -16.07
CA ASP A 581 -13.24 -16.42 -14.68
C ASP A 581 -12.76 -17.50 -13.70
N GLU A 582 -12.59 -18.75 -14.15
CA GLU A 582 -12.05 -19.84 -13.34
C GLU A 582 -10.53 -20.04 -13.50
N VAL A 583 -9.93 -20.68 -12.50
CA VAL A 583 -8.51 -21.02 -12.46
C VAL A 583 -8.35 -22.52 -12.18
N LEU A 584 -7.64 -23.23 -13.06
CA LEU A 584 -7.17 -24.59 -12.84
C LEU A 584 -5.89 -24.56 -12.00
N VAL A 585 -5.80 -25.48 -11.04
CA VAL A 585 -4.67 -25.59 -10.12
C VAL A 585 -4.17 -27.03 -10.14
N THR A 586 -2.86 -27.23 -10.33
CA THR A 586 -2.23 -28.55 -10.30
C THR A 586 -0.84 -28.48 -9.66
N GLU A 587 -0.35 -29.61 -9.16
CA GLU A 587 1.06 -29.77 -8.84
C GLU A 587 1.89 -29.86 -10.15
N PRO A 588 3.17 -29.44 -10.14
CA PRO A 588 4.06 -29.64 -11.28
C PRO A 588 4.37 -31.11 -11.47
N ASP A 589 4.56 -31.52 -12.73
CA ASP A 589 5.02 -32.87 -13.05
C ASP A 589 6.50 -33.05 -12.65
N ARG A 590 6.71 -33.65 -11.47
CA ARG A 590 8.02 -33.99 -10.91
C ARG A 590 8.38 -35.46 -11.09
N ALA A 591 7.55 -36.24 -11.77
CA ALA A 591 7.85 -37.65 -11.97
C ALA A 591 9.12 -37.79 -12.83
N VAL A 592 9.97 -38.72 -12.41
CA VAL A 592 11.20 -39.12 -13.11
C VAL A 592 11.03 -40.53 -13.65
N ALA A 593 11.86 -40.92 -14.61
CA ALA A 593 11.90 -42.31 -15.08
C ALA A 593 12.26 -43.26 -13.93
N GLY A 594 11.26 -43.91 -13.33
CA GLY A 594 11.47 -44.87 -12.25
C GLY A 594 12.23 -46.13 -12.71
N PRO A 595 12.74 -46.95 -11.78
CA PRO A 595 13.41 -48.20 -12.12
C PRO A 595 12.43 -49.25 -12.69
N ASP A 596 11.15 -49.19 -12.30
CA ASP A 596 10.16 -50.25 -12.51
C ASP A 596 9.43 -50.18 -13.86
N TRP A 597 10.17 -50.26 -14.96
CA TRP A 597 9.57 -50.39 -16.30
C TRP A 597 9.25 -51.84 -16.63
N LYS A 598 8.05 -52.10 -17.16
CA LYS A 598 7.61 -53.44 -17.54
C LYS A 598 7.94 -53.70 -19.01
N VAL A 599 8.79 -54.69 -19.28
CA VAL A 599 8.96 -55.23 -20.65
C VAL A 599 7.68 -55.98 -21.03
N VAL A 600 7.06 -55.61 -22.16
CA VAL A 600 5.76 -56.17 -22.59
C VAL A 600 5.85 -56.97 -23.89
N THR A 601 6.91 -56.80 -24.67
CA THR A 601 7.22 -57.59 -25.87
C THR A 601 8.06 -58.83 -25.55
N LYS A 602 8.19 -59.73 -26.51
CA LYS A 602 9.06 -60.92 -26.42
C LYS A 602 10.53 -60.57 -26.22
N ARG A 603 11.00 -59.49 -26.85
CA ARG A 603 12.38 -58.99 -26.73
C ARG A 603 12.47 -57.92 -25.65
N ALA A 604 13.43 -58.06 -24.74
CA ALA A 604 13.81 -57.01 -23.80
C ALA A 604 14.79 -56.01 -24.47
N PRO A 605 14.78 -54.73 -24.07
CA PRO A 605 15.77 -53.77 -24.54
C PRO A 605 17.18 -54.18 -24.10
N THR A 606 18.16 -53.99 -24.98
CA THR A 606 19.58 -54.07 -24.63
C THR A 606 19.99 -52.91 -23.70
N PRO A 607 21.12 -52.98 -22.98
CA PRO A 607 21.56 -51.88 -22.11
C PRO A 607 21.70 -50.52 -22.82
N VAL A 608 22.11 -50.52 -24.10
CA VAL A 608 22.24 -49.28 -24.89
C VAL A 608 20.86 -48.74 -25.28
N GLU A 609 19.91 -49.62 -25.62
CA GLU A 609 18.51 -49.24 -25.88
C GLU A 609 17.84 -48.75 -24.61
N GLU A 610 18.04 -49.39 -23.47
CA GLU A 610 17.46 -48.95 -22.20
C GLU A 610 17.97 -47.55 -21.81
N LYS A 611 19.28 -47.30 -21.92
CA LYS A 611 19.84 -45.95 -21.71
C LYS A 611 19.19 -44.92 -22.65
N ALA A 612 19.03 -45.27 -23.93
CA ALA A 612 18.36 -44.40 -24.91
C ALA A 612 16.88 -44.17 -24.59
N LEU A 613 16.16 -45.20 -24.14
CA LEU A 613 14.74 -45.09 -23.80
C LEU A 613 14.56 -44.20 -22.56
N ARG A 614 15.41 -44.35 -21.53
CA ARG A 614 15.38 -43.48 -20.34
C ARG A 614 15.67 -42.03 -20.71
N PHE A 615 16.67 -41.78 -21.56
CA PHE A 615 16.94 -40.45 -22.09
C PHE A 615 15.75 -39.88 -22.88
N ALA A 616 15.20 -40.66 -23.82
CA ALA A 616 14.07 -40.26 -24.66
C ALA A 616 12.80 -39.98 -23.84
N TRP A 617 12.55 -40.79 -22.81
CA TRP A 617 11.43 -40.64 -21.90
C TRP A 617 11.52 -39.35 -21.09
N THR A 618 12.67 -39.09 -20.47
CA THR A 618 12.93 -37.84 -19.73
C THR A 618 12.83 -36.63 -20.66
N ALA A 619 13.33 -36.72 -21.90
CA ALA A 619 13.17 -35.67 -22.90
C ALA A 619 11.70 -35.44 -23.29
N GLY A 620 10.94 -36.52 -23.50
CA GLY A 620 9.54 -36.50 -23.94
C GLY A 620 8.60 -35.77 -22.98
N LYS A 621 8.88 -35.81 -21.68
CA LYS A 621 8.15 -35.07 -20.63
C LYS A 621 8.06 -33.56 -20.89
N HIS A 622 9.03 -33.00 -21.63
CA HIS A 622 9.13 -31.56 -21.87
C HIS A 622 8.61 -31.13 -23.25
N VAL A 623 8.15 -32.08 -24.07
CA VAL A 623 7.62 -31.83 -25.41
C VAL A 623 6.11 -31.61 -25.32
N LYS A 624 5.58 -30.63 -26.06
CA LYS A 624 4.13 -30.39 -26.13
C LYS A 624 3.40 -31.58 -26.73
N SER A 625 2.28 -31.97 -26.13
CA SER A 625 1.51 -33.15 -26.51
C SER A 625 0.65 -32.93 -27.77
N ASN A 626 0.43 -33.94 -28.60
CA ASN A 626 0.98 -35.29 -28.53
C ASN A 626 2.46 -35.33 -28.93
N ALA A 627 3.31 -35.90 -28.09
CA ALA A 627 4.75 -35.94 -28.30
C ALA A 627 5.29 -37.31 -28.72
N ILE A 628 6.21 -37.32 -29.68
CA ILE A 628 7.07 -38.45 -30.03
C ILE A 628 8.52 -37.96 -30.07
N VAL A 629 9.39 -38.62 -29.31
CA VAL A 629 10.83 -38.32 -29.28
C VAL A 629 11.60 -39.51 -29.83
N LEU A 630 12.32 -39.29 -30.92
CA LEU A 630 13.35 -40.18 -31.41
C LEU A 630 14.70 -39.77 -30.82
N ALA A 631 15.41 -40.72 -30.23
CA ALA A 631 16.68 -40.43 -29.58
C ALA A 631 17.68 -41.58 -29.74
N GLY A 632 18.95 -41.22 -29.59
CA GLY A 632 19.99 -42.16 -29.18
C GLY A 632 20.20 -42.13 -27.67
N PRO A 633 21.26 -42.79 -27.16
CA PRO A 633 21.56 -42.85 -25.72
C PRO A 633 21.77 -41.50 -25.02
N GLU A 634 22.09 -40.46 -25.79
CA GLU A 634 22.64 -39.20 -25.25
C GLU A 634 22.09 -37.95 -25.94
N GLN A 635 21.23 -38.09 -26.96
CA GLN A 635 20.68 -36.94 -27.68
C GLN A 635 19.38 -37.26 -28.40
N THR A 636 18.51 -36.26 -28.50
CA THR A 636 17.36 -36.30 -29.40
C THR A 636 17.84 -36.15 -30.84
N VAL A 637 17.22 -36.90 -31.75
CA VAL A 637 17.55 -36.86 -33.19
C VAL A 637 16.33 -36.57 -34.07
N GLY A 638 15.13 -36.56 -33.48
CA GLY A 638 13.90 -36.13 -34.14
C GLY A 638 12.78 -35.97 -33.11
N ILE A 639 12.06 -34.85 -33.17
CA ILE A 639 10.97 -34.54 -32.23
C ILE A 639 9.71 -34.22 -33.04
N GLY A 640 8.63 -34.95 -32.76
CA GLY A 640 7.29 -34.65 -33.23
C GLY A 640 6.48 -34.08 -32.07
N ALA A 641 6.23 -32.77 -32.09
CA ALA A 641 5.60 -32.04 -30.99
C ALA A 641 4.22 -31.49 -31.38
N GLY A 642 3.31 -31.44 -30.41
CA GLY A 642 2.09 -30.63 -30.47
C GLY A 642 1.02 -31.12 -31.45
N GLN A 643 1.01 -32.39 -31.83
CA GLN A 643 0.02 -32.90 -32.80
C GLN A 643 -1.26 -33.38 -32.10
N MET A 644 -2.38 -33.35 -32.84
CA MET A 644 -3.65 -33.90 -32.38
C MET A 644 -3.66 -35.42 -32.53
N SER A 645 -2.99 -35.95 -33.56
CA SER A 645 -2.86 -37.38 -33.83
C SER A 645 -1.49 -37.90 -33.42
N ARG A 646 -1.44 -39.10 -32.81
CA ARG A 646 -0.20 -39.74 -32.36
C ARG A 646 0.71 -40.13 -33.52
N VAL A 647 0.15 -40.71 -34.57
CA VAL A 647 0.91 -41.17 -35.74
C VAL A 647 1.51 -40.00 -36.52
N ASP A 648 0.85 -38.84 -36.51
CA ASP A 648 1.43 -37.62 -37.11
C ASP A 648 2.68 -37.14 -36.37
N SER A 649 2.70 -37.25 -35.03
CA SER A 649 3.93 -37.00 -34.27
C SER A 649 5.03 -37.99 -34.64
N VAL A 650 4.71 -39.26 -34.91
CA VAL A 650 5.68 -40.24 -35.42
C VAL A 650 6.22 -39.79 -36.78
N HIS A 651 5.35 -39.47 -37.73
CA HIS A 651 5.73 -39.00 -39.06
C HIS A 651 6.62 -37.75 -39.00
N MET A 652 6.24 -36.74 -38.19
CA MET A 652 7.02 -35.52 -38.03
C MET A 652 8.38 -35.77 -37.40
N SER A 653 8.45 -36.59 -36.35
CA SER A 653 9.73 -36.98 -35.74
C SER A 653 10.63 -37.69 -36.76
N GLY A 654 10.06 -38.53 -37.63
CA GLY A 654 10.77 -39.20 -38.71
C GLY A 654 11.28 -38.25 -39.79
N VAL A 655 10.52 -37.23 -40.16
CA VAL A 655 10.99 -36.15 -41.07
C VAL A 655 12.20 -35.44 -40.47
N LYS A 656 12.13 -35.05 -39.19
CA LYS A 656 13.25 -34.41 -38.48
C LYS A 656 14.47 -35.34 -38.42
N TYR A 657 14.27 -36.61 -38.11
CA TYR A 657 15.35 -37.60 -38.10
C TYR A 657 16.03 -37.76 -39.46
N LYS A 658 15.26 -37.81 -40.56
CA LYS A 658 15.82 -37.88 -41.92
C LYS A 658 16.67 -36.66 -42.26
N LEU A 659 16.28 -35.47 -41.81
CA LEU A 659 17.09 -34.25 -41.97
C LEU A 659 18.35 -34.34 -41.12
N TRP A 660 18.24 -34.74 -39.86
CA TRP A 660 19.36 -34.93 -38.95
C TRP A 660 20.42 -35.89 -39.52
N ARG A 661 19.99 -37.00 -40.13
CA ARG A 661 20.85 -38.03 -40.74
C ARG A 661 21.67 -37.58 -41.94
N ARG A 662 21.39 -36.41 -42.53
CA ARG A 662 22.20 -35.86 -43.63
C ARG A 662 23.61 -35.47 -43.16
N ASP A 663 23.70 -34.96 -41.94
CA ASP A 663 24.93 -34.40 -41.38
C ASP A 663 25.49 -35.27 -40.23
N ASN A 664 24.77 -36.32 -39.82
CA ASN A 664 25.11 -37.11 -38.64
C ASN A 664 25.00 -38.64 -38.91
N PRO A 665 25.90 -39.45 -38.30
CA PRO A 665 25.84 -40.89 -38.40
C PRO A 665 24.64 -41.49 -37.66
N ALA A 666 24.29 -42.74 -37.96
CA ALA A 666 23.26 -43.45 -37.21
C ALA A 666 23.62 -43.52 -35.72
N PRO A 667 22.66 -43.30 -34.80
CA PRO A 667 22.92 -43.59 -33.40
C PRO A 667 23.09 -45.10 -33.21
N LYS A 668 23.88 -45.50 -32.21
CA LYS A 668 24.13 -46.92 -31.87
C LYS A 668 22.84 -47.70 -31.56
N ALA A 669 21.86 -47.00 -30.98
CA ALA A 669 20.48 -47.44 -30.84
C ALA A 669 19.59 -46.26 -31.20
N LEU A 670 18.58 -46.47 -32.04
CA LEU A 670 17.54 -45.48 -32.33
C LEU A 670 16.27 -45.95 -31.62
N VAL A 671 15.77 -45.15 -30.68
CA VAL A 671 14.58 -45.52 -29.91
C VAL A 671 13.51 -44.44 -30.00
N LEU A 672 12.30 -44.80 -29.61
CA LEU A 672 11.15 -43.91 -29.56
C LEU A 672 10.59 -43.83 -28.14
N ALA A 673 10.29 -42.64 -27.65
CA ALA A 673 9.43 -42.42 -26.49
C ALA A 673 8.16 -41.69 -26.89
N SER A 674 7.03 -42.14 -26.35
CA SER A 674 5.71 -41.51 -26.52
C SER A 674 5.16 -41.04 -25.17
N ASP A 675 4.81 -39.76 -25.05
CA ASP A 675 4.33 -39.16 -23.78
C ASP A 675 3.04 -39.81 -23.24
N ALA A 676 2.25 -40.42 -24.12
CA ALA A 676 1.06 -41.21 -23.83
C ALA A 676 1.05 -42.53 -24.63
N PHE A 677 0.07 -43.41 -24.35
CA PHE A 677 -0.04 -44.68 -25.04
C PHE A 677 -0.33 -44.51 -26.54
N PHE A 678 0.03 -45.52 -27.35
CA PHE A 678 -0.39 -45.64 -28.74
C PHE A 678 -1.84 -46.14 -28.81
N PRO A 679 -2.76 -45.40 -29.44
CA PRO A 679 -4.16 -45.82 -29.52
C PRO A 679 -4.36 -46.98 -30.52
N PHE A 680 -3.51 -47.09 -31.54
CA PHE A 680 -3.59 -48.09 -32.61
C PHE A 680 -2.18 -48.55 -33.01
N ARG A 681 -2.10 -49.68 -33.73
CA ARG A 681 -0.83 -50.25 -34.22
C ARG A 681 -0.13 -49.39 -35.28
N ASP A 682 -0.86 -48.53 -35.97
CA ASP A 682 -0.36 -47.67 -37.05
C ASP A 682 0.86 -46.83 -36.65
N GLY A 683 0.88 -46.32 -35.41
CA GLY A 683 2.03 -45.59 -34.87
C GLY A 683 3.28 -46.45 -34.72
N ILE A 684 3.12 -47.72 -34.34
CA ILE A 684 4.23 -48.69 -34.25
C ILE A 684 4.69 -49.10 -35.63
N ASP A 685 3.76 -49.42 -36.54
CA ASP A 685 4.08 -49.78 -37.92
C ASP A 685 4.84 -48.63 -38.61
N ALA A 686 4.38 -47.38 -38.45
CA ALA A 686 5.05 -46.19 -38.96
C ALA A 686 6.44 -46.00 -38.33
N ALA A 687 6.57 -46.19 -37.01
CA ALA A 687 7.84 -46.04 -36.32
C ALA A 687 8.86 -47.09 -36.76
N ALA A 688 8.44 -48.34 -36.99
CA ALA A 688 9.29 -49.42 -37.48
C ALA A 688 9.96 -49.07 -38.82
N THR A 689 9.27 -48.37 -39.72
CA THR A 689 9.84 -47.91 -41.00
C THR A 689 11.01 -46.94 -40.86
N LEU A 690 11.18 -46.31 -39.69
CA LEU A 690 12.28 -45.40 -39.38
C LEU A 690 13.55 -46.14 -38.93
N GLY A 691 13.46 -47.47 -38.71
CA GLY A 691 14.55 -48.28 -38.19
C GLY A 691 14.79 -48.09 -36.69
N ILE A 692 13.74 -47.74 -35.93
CA ILE A 692 13.83 -47.78 -34.46
C ILE A 692 14.02 -49.23 -34.00
N SER A 693 14.64 -49.40 -32.84
CA SER A 693 14.85 -50.72 -32.25
C SER A 693 14.02 -50.92 -30.99
N ALA A 694 13.68 -49.86 -30.24
CA ALA A 694 12.87 -49.97 -29.04
C ALA A 694 11.89 -48.80 -28.82
N VAL A 695 10.83 -49.03 -28.04
CA VAL A 695 9.74 -48.09 -27.73
C VAL A 695 9.47 -48.01 -26.23
N ALA A 696 9.33 -46.80 -25.69
CA ALA A 696 8.79 -46.53 -24.35
C ALA A 696 7.44 -45.80 -24.46
N GLN A 697 6.44 -46.30 -23.74
CA GLN A 697 5.13 -45.67 -23.61
C GLN A 697 4.51 -45.99 -22.24
N PRO A 698 3.46 -45.30 -21.76
CA PRO A 698 2.83 -45.61 -20.47
C PRO A 698 2.14 -46.98 -20.43
N GLY A 699 1.52 -47.40 -21.54
CA GLY A 699 0.50 -48.44 -21.54
C GLY A 699 -0.86 -47.95 -21.04
N GLY A 700 -1.84 -48.84 -20.95
CA GLY A 700 -3.20 -48.57 -20.45
C GLY A 700 -4.26 -48.40 -21.54
N SER A 701 -3.96 -48.73 -22.80
CA SER A 701 -4.96 -48.76 -23.86
C SER A 701 -5.73 -50.08 -23.83
N VAL A 702 -7.03 -50.05 -24.15
CA VAL A 702 -7.80 -51.27 -24.43
C VAL A 702 -7.25 -52.04 -25.64
N LYS A 703 -6.41 -51.39 -26.46
CA LYS A 703 -5.73 -51.95 -27.63
C LYS A 703 -4.26 -52.28 -27.41
N ASP A 704 -3.76 -52.27 -26.17
CA ASP A 704 -2.34 -52.55 -25.89
C ASP A 704 -1.87 -53.88 -26.50
N ALA A 705 -2.70 -54.93 -26.50
CA ALA A 705 -2.36 -56.22 -27.10
C ALA A 705 -2.07 -56.12 -28.60
N GLU A 706 -2.83 -55.30 -29.34
CA GLU A 706 -2.64 -55.06 -30.78
C GLU A 706 -1.33 -54.33 -31.04
N VAL A 707 -1.02 -53.33 -30.21
CA VAL A 707 0.19 -52.51 -30.28
C VAL A 707 1.45 -53.32 -29.91
N ILE A 708 1.37 -54.17 -28.89
CA ILE A 708 2.43 -55.10 -28.48
C ILE A 708 2.70 -56.13 -29.58
N ALA A 709 1.64 -56.71 -30.16
CA ALA A 709 1.77 -57.66 -31.26
C ALA A 709 2.49 -57.03 -32.46
N ALA A 710 2.13 -55.80 -32.85
CA ALA A 710 2.84 -55.08 -33.92
C ALA A 710 4.32 -54.85 -33.58
N ALA A 711 4.64 -54.50 -32.33
CA ALA A 711 6.04 -54.36 -31.90
C ALA A 711 6.81 -55.68 -32.00
N ASP A 712 6.22 -56.79 -31.58
CA ASP A 712 6.80 -58.13 -31.71
C ASP A 712 6.99 -58.53 -33.19
N GLU A 713 6.02 -58.23 -34.07
CA GLU A 713 6.09 -58.48 -35.52
C GLU A 713 7.29 -57.77 -36.16
N HIS A 714 7.59 -56.54 -35.72
CA HIS A 714 8.73 -55.75 -36.18
C HIS A 714 10.03 -56.00 -35.39
N GLY A 715 10.03 -56.93 -34.43
CA GLY A 715 11.20 -57.24 -33.60
C GLY A 715 11.62 -56.13 -32.62
N LEU A 716 10.72 -55.18 -32.34
CA LEU A 716 10.96 -54.06 -31.44
C LEU A 716 10.88 -54.51 -29.98
N ALA A 717 11.75 -53.96 -29.13
CA ALA A 717 11.56 -54.05 -27.69
C ALA A 717 10.59 -52.95 -27.24
N MET A 718 9.63 -53.25 -26.39
CA MET A 718 8.69 -52.29 -25.84
C MET A 718 8.62 -52.37 -24.33
N VAL A 719 8.67 -51.21 -23.69
CA VAL A 719 8.51 -51.04 -22.25
C VAL A 719 7.31 -50.16 -21.92
N PHE A 720 6.54 -50.59 -20.91
CA PHE A 720 5.48 -49.81 -20.29
C PHE A 720 6.01 -49.11 -19.04
N THR A 721 5.85 -47.79 -18.98
CA THR A 721 6.35 -46.96 -17.88
C THR A 721 5.31 -46.74 -16.78
N GLY A 722 4.01 -46.92 -17.08
CA GLY A 722 2.91 -46.66 -16.15
C GLY A 722 2.65 -45.18 -15.86
N ILE A 723 3.40 -44.25 -16.48
CA ILE A 723 3.30 -42.80 -16.22
C ILE A 723 3.03 -42.10 -17.54
N ARG A 724 2.11 -41.13 -17.55
CA ARG A 724 1.80 -40.29 -18.72
C ARG A 724 2.22 -38.85 -18.45
N HIS A 725 2.95 -38.25 -19.40
CA HIS A 725 3.50 -36.89 -19.27
C HIS A 725 2.88 -35.92 -20.28
N PHE A 726 1.56 -35.70 -20.21
CA PHE A 726 0.94 -34.70 -21.08
C PHE A 726 1.34 -33.27 -20.71
N ARG A 727 1.63 -32.46 -21.74
CA ARG A 727 1.99 -31.05 -21.60
C ARG A 727 1.27 -30.22 -22.65
N HIS A 728 0.44 -29.28 -22.18
CA HIS A 728 -0.38 -28.38 -23.01
C HIS A 728 0.08 -26.94 -22.90
#